data_AF-A0A1V9G3L8-F1
#
_entry.id   AF-A0A1V9G3L8-F1
#
_cell.length_a   1.000
_cell.length_b   1.000
_cell.length_c   1.000
_cell.angle_alpha   90.00
_cell.angle_beta   90.00
_cell.angle_gamma   90.00
#
_symmetry.space_group_name_H-M   'P 1'
#
loop_
_entity.id
_entity.type
_entity.pdbx_description
1 polymer ?
#
loop_
_entity_poly.entity_id
_entity_poly.type
_entity_poly.pdbx_seq_one_letter_code
_entity_poly.pdbx_strand_id
1 'polypeptide(L)'
;MHAEFITMITLRGALSTIIVLICVTSNIIAQALLDRRISIDVTNQRFSDVLKLISSRGNFYFSYNSSIIARDSLISISASNRPVKQVLDQLLGNQYQWQQSNNYIILRKAPLTAPVMIASATPSAEKLYTVTGFVLNGETGEKVGNVTIYEKERLVSTMSDDKGFFKIRLKSRYSTASLTISREMFEDTTVVIQPKYNQQVTIVMTPVVASGPIVTISPVDNELPDTIVVKPPTEPFAAASLSKEEINRVEKTRWGKRLLSAKQNIQSINLKKFFADRTFQVSLTPGLSTHGKLSAQVVNNFSVNMVGGYTAGVSGVELAGAFNINKKDVKYMQAAGALNVTGGSVTGVQLAGFHNHVLGNVDGVQASGFSNYVKGNVTGVQASSFHNHVSGSLKGIQASNFSNFIKGNLVGIQVSNFYNICYDSVFGVQAATIANFAHEQVSGMQASVIANIAHQELNGVQIATIFNYAKKLRGVQIGLINVSDTSAGYSIGLVNIVFKGIHKLMFSTNEVIDYNVAFKTGNKKLYSILLGGYSERKDTASFYTFGYGLGHEFSIGKMFSINPEFTTQTLHQGNWDNTNIMNKLHLQFNLKLGKFVTLFAGPSFTMYFSDVKKGASTIPPPLPNSYHTFDLWDNNVKGWFGWNAGIGFF
;
A
#
# COMPACT_ATOMS: atom_id res chain seq x y z
N MET A 1 -108.45 7.33 3.97
CA MET A 1 -107.51 6.39 4.62
C MET A 1 -106.15 6.63 4.00
N HIS A 2 -105.33 7.52 4.54
CA HIS A 2 -104.43 7.27 5.70
C HIS A 2 -103.53 6.06 5.43
N ALA A 3 -102.27 6.36 5.08
CA ALA A 3 -101.09 6.16 5.94
C ALA A 3 -100.56 4.74 5.69
N GLU A 4 -99.32 4.52 5.25
CA GLU A 4 -98.10 4.98 5.90
C GLU A 4 -97.03 5.25 4.84
N PHE A 5 -96.76 6.53 4.62
CA PHE A 5 -95.66 7.06 3.82
C PHE A 5 -94.45 7.30 4.74
N ILE A 6 -94.08 6.33 5.59
CA ILE A 6 -93.04 6.53 6.62
C ILE A 6 -92.25 5.23 6.81
N THR A 7 -91.43 4.85 5.84
CA THR A 7 -90.30 3.91 6.05
C THR A 7 -89.26 3.93 4.92
N MET A 8 -89.08 5.08 4.25
CA MET A 8 -87.94 5.32 3.34
C MET A 8 -87.27 6.68 3.58
N ILE A 9 -87.49 7.27 4.77
CA ILE A 9 -86.98 8.61 5.13
C ILE A 9 -85.84 8.55 6.17
N THR A 10 -85.56 7.40 6.80
CA THR A 10 -84.57 7.33 7.90
C THR A 10 -83.22 6.70 7.56
N LEU A 11 -82.96 6.29 6.31
CA LEU A 11 -81.63 5.78 5.89
C LEU A 11 -80.90 6.63 4.83
N ARG A 12 -81.56 7.64 4.24
CA ARG A 12 -80.91 8.66 3.39
C ARG A 12 -80.41 9.89 4.16
N GLY A 13 -80.83 10.03 5.43
CA GLY A 13 -80.40 11.12 6.32
C GLY A 13 -79.07 10.86 7.04
N ALA A 14 -78.72 9.61 7.33
CA ALA A 14 -77.50 9.26 8.07
C ALA A 14 -76.23 9.22 7.20
N LEU A 15 -76.34 8.81 5.93
CA LEU A 15 -75.20 8.80 5.00
C LEU A 15 -74.87 10.21 4.49
N SER A 16 -75.88 11.07 4.35
CA SER A 16 -75.70 12.49 4.02
C SER A 16 -75.16 13.30 5.20
N THR A 17 -75.52 12.98 6.45
CA THR A 17 -74.90 13.63 7.63
C THR A 17 -73.47 13.15 7.88
N ILE A 18 -73.10 11.90 7.60
CA ILE A 18 -71.69 11.45 7.72
C ILE A 18 -70.80 12.04 6.61
N ILE A 19 -71.33 12.24 5.40
CA ILE A 19 -70.59 12.92 4.30
C ILE A 19 -70.49 14.43 4.55
N VAL A 20 -71.51 15.06 5.14
CA VAL A 20 -71.45 16.49 5.52
C VAL A 20 -70.55 16.71 6.75
N LEU A 21 -70.45 15.76 7.69
CA LEU A 21 -69.53 15.85 8.83
C LEU A 21 -68.06 15.62 8.44
N ILE A 22 -67.79 14.92 7.33
CA ILE A 22 -66.43 14.77 6.75
C ILE A 22 -66.05 15.98 5.86
N CYS A 23 -67.02 16.74 5.33
CA CYS A 23 -66.76 17.96 4.56
C CYS A 23 -66.61 19.25 5.39
N VAL A 24 -66.77 19.18 6.73
CA VAL A 24 -66.50 20.31 7.65
C VAL A 24 -65.26 20.04 8.51
N THR A 25 -64.28 19.29 7.98
CA THR A 25 -62.90 19.51 8.40
C THR A 25 -62.48 20.85 7.82
N SER A 26 -62.56 21.88 8.67
CA SER A 26 -61.89 23.16 8.51
C SER A 26 -60.66 23.01 7.62
N ASN A 27 -60.65 23.72 6.50
CA ASN A 27 -59.41 24.07 5.80
C ASN A 27 -58.53 24.77 6.83
N ILE A 28 -57.71 23.99 7.55
CA ILE A 28 -56.50 24.51 8.16
C ILE A 28 -55.68 24.90 6.95
N ILE A 29 -55.87 26.14 6.50
CA ILE A 29 -54.91 26.80 5.65
C ILE A 29 -53.67 26.79 6.52
N ALA A 30 -52.77 25.84 6.26
CA ALA A 30 -51.41 25.93 6.75
C ALA A 30 -50.87 27.23 6.15
N GLN A 31 -50.99 28.34 6.89
CA GLN A 31 -50.41 29.61 6.48
C GLN A 31 -48.94 29.31 6.20
N ALA A 32 -48.52 29.54 4.96
CA ALA A 32 -47.13 29.44 4.59
C ALA A 32 -46.32 30.23 5.60
N LEU A 33 -45.22 29.66 6.10
CA LEU A 33 -44.45 30.22 7.22
C LEU A 33 -44.08 31.70 6.97
N LEU A 34 -43.82 32.01 5.70
CA LEU A 34 -43.45 33.33 5.20
C LEU A 34 -44.60 34.36 5.23
N ASP A 35 -45.85 33.93 5.20
CA ASP A 35 -47.02 34.82 5.20
C ASP A 35 -47.55 35.11 6.61
N ARG A 36 -47.03 34.41 7.62
CA ARG A 36 -47.40 34.63 9.03
C ARG A 36 -47.02 36.05 9.44
N ARG A 37 -47.94 36.76 10.08
CA ARG A 37 -47.70 38.14 10.54
C ARG A 37 -47.08 38.15 11.92
N ILE A 38 -46.01 38.90 12.08
CA ILE A 38 -45.30 39.08 13.35
C ILE A 38 -45.07 40.56 13.63
N SER A 39 -44.88 40.88 14.92
CA SER A 39 -44.43 42.18 15.39
C SER A 39 -43.12 42.01 16.15
N ILE A 40 -42.10 42.78 15.77
CA ILE A 40 -40.77 42.78 16.38
C ILE A 40 -40.25 44.21 16.44
N ASP A 41 -39.71 44.60 17.58
CA ASP A 41 -39.07 45.90 17.77
C ASP A 41 -37.80 45.67 18.57
N VAL A 42 -36.66 45.77 17.90
CA VAL A 42 -35.34 45.45 18.46
C VAL A 42 -34.32 46.49 18.03
N THR A 43 -33.47 46.89 18.97
CA THR A 43 -32.44 47.91 18.76
C THR A 43 -31.10 47.34 19.22
N ASN A 44 -30.10 47.37 18.32
CA ASN A 44 -28.73 46.95 18.58
C ASN A 44 -28.60 45.54 19.19
N GLN A 45 -29.39 44.58 18.69
CA GLN A 45 -29.41 43.20 19.19
C GLN A 45 -28.64 42.27 18.26
N ARG A 46 -28.04 41.20 18.80
CA ARG A 46 -27.33 40.19 17.99
C ARG A 46 -28.29 39.54 17.00
N PHE A 47 -27.85 39.39 15.77
CA PHE A 47 -28.61 38.80 14.66
C PHE A 47 -29.20 37.43 15.02
N SER A 48 -28.44 36.59 15.73
CA SER A 48 -28.91 35.29 16.21
C SER A 48 -30.09 35.37 17.18
N ASP A 49 -30.15 36.40 18.03
CA ASP A 49 -31.24 36.58 18.99
C ASP A 49 -32.48 37.19 18.33
N VAL A 50 -32.29 38.04 17.32
CA VAL A 50 -33.39 38.54 16.48
C VAL A 50 -34.03 37.40 15.68
N LEU A 51 -33.22 36.50 15.10
CA LEU A 51 -33.76 35.30 14.44
C LEU A 51 -34.47 34.37 15.43
N LYS A 52 -33.99 34.22 16.68
CA LYS A 52 -34.74 33.49 17.73
C LYS A 52 -36.09 34.13 17.98
N LEU A 53 -36.15 35.46 18.11
CA LEU A 53 -37.40 36.18 18.35
C LEU A 53 -38.39 36.00 17.20
N ILE A 54 -37.91 36.07 15.95
CA ILE A 54 -38.71 35.81 14.75
C ILE A 54 -39.19 34.34 14.72
N SER A 55 -38.29 33.40 15.02
CA SER A 55 -38.58 31.96 15.10
C SER A 55 -39.66 31.64 16.15
N SER A 56 -39.58 32.25 17.33
CA SER A 56 -40.59 32.13 18.39
C SER A 56 -41.93 32.75 18.01
N ARG A 57 -41.94 34.00 17.49
CA ARG A 57 -43.16 34.71 17.09
C ARG A 57 -43.85 34.04 15.90
N GLY A 58 -43.06 33.46 15.01
CA GLY A 58 -43.52 32.80 13.80
C GLY A 58 -43.77 31.30 13.95
N ASN A 59 -43.35 30.68 15.06
CA ASN A 59 -43.40 29.23 15.31
C ASN A 59 -42.87 28.37 14.16
N PHE A 60 -41.61 28.59 13.81
CA PHE A 60 -40.85 27.80 12.82
C PHE A 60 -39.36 27.86 13.11
N TYR A 61 -38.57 27.00 12.49
CA TYR A 61 -37.12 26.93 12.68
C TYR A 61 -36.38 27.73 11.60
N PHE A 62 -35.26 28.37 11.93
CA PHE A 62 -34.29 28.81 10.92
C PHE A 62 -33.17 27.78 10.76
N SER A 63 -32.69 27.60 9.54
CA SER A 63 -31.48 26.85 9.25
C SER A 63 -30.56 27.63 8.31
N TYR A 64 -29.30 27.80 8.67
CA TYR A 64 -28.32 28.49 7.83
C TYR A 64 -26.89 28.08 8.19
N ASN A 65 -25.95 28.26 7.27
CA ASN A 65 -24.54 28.03 7.55
C ASN A 65 -23.96 29.24 8.31
N SER A 66 -23.30 29.05 9.47
CA SER A 66 -22.74 30.16 10.24
C SER A 66 -21.66 30.96 9.48
N SER A 67 -21.08 30.40 8.42
CA SER A 67 -20.09 31.08 7.59
C SER A 67 -20.69 32.11 6.63
N ILE A 68 -22.00 32.01 6.32
CA ILE A 68 -22.66 32.97 5.42
C ILE A 68 -23.22 34.18 6.16
N ILE A 69 -23.57 34.05 7.45
CA ILE A 69 -24.11 35.14 8.26
C ILE A 69 -23.48 35.10 9.66
N ALA A 70 -22.80 36.17 10.06
CA ALA A 70 -22.19 36.28 11.39
C ALA A 70 -23.24 36.41 12.49
N ARG A 71 -23.17 35.56 13.52
CA ARG A 71 -24.16 35.48 14.61
C ARG A 71 -24.21 36.72 15.51
N ASP A 72 -23.07 37.39 15.65
CA ASP A 72 -22.86 38.51 16.57
C ASP A 72 -23.01 39.88 15.89
N SER A 73 -23.36 39.92 14.60
CA SER A 73 -23.72 41.17 13.93
C SER A 73 -24.88 41.83 14.66
N LEU A 74 -24.69 43.07 15.08
CA LEU A 74 -25.72 43.85 15.76
C LEU A 74 -26.65 44.46 14.71
N ILE A 75 -27.95 44.30 14.93
CA ILE A 75 -28.99 44.76 14.02
C ILE A 75 -30.11 45.46 14.79
N SER A 76 -30.74 46.42 14.13
CA SER A 76 -31.93 47.10 14.63
C SER A 76 -33.04 46.98 13.58
N ILE A 77 -34.20 46.47 13.97
CA ILE A 77 -35.36 46.31 13.09
C ILE A 77 -36.64 46.56 13.89
N SER A 78 -37.55 47.33 13.29
CA SER A 78 -38.89 47.56 13.81
C SER A 78 -39.90 47.22 12.73
N ALA A 79 -40.82 46.30 13.05
CA ALA A 79 -41.89 45.85 12.19
C ALA A 79 -43.11 45.51 13.04
N SER A 80 -44.26 46.12 12.73
CA SER A 80 -45.53 45.84 13.40
C SER A 80 -46.50 45.19 12.44
N ASN A 81 -47.04 44.03 12.81
CA ASN A 81 -48.04 43.25 12.06
C ASN A 81 -47.65 42.99 10.58
N ARG A 82 -46.38 42.68 10.33
CA ARG A 82 -45.85 42.42 8.97
C ARG A 82 -45.68 40.92 8.72
N PRO A 83 -45.93 40.45 7.48
CA PRO A 83 -45.57 39.08 7.08
C PRO A 83 -44.09 38.80 7.31
N VAL A 84 -43.75 37.60 7.78
CA VAL A 84 -42.36 37.14 8.00
C VAL A 84 -41.50 37.38 6.77
N LYS A 85 -42.03 37.18 5.56
CA LYS A 85 -41.35 37.50 4.29
C LYS A 85 -40.82 38.94 4.26
N GLN A 86 -41.67 39.91 4.56
CA GLN A 86 -41.30 41.34 4.54
C GLN A 86 -40.30 41.67 5.66
N VAL A 87 -40.43 41.01 6.82
CA VAL A 87 -39.45 41.16 7.90
C VAL A 87 -38.09 40.61 7.48
N LEU A 88 -38.04 39.47 6.79
CA LEU A 88 -36.82 38.89 6.24
C LEU A 88 -36.23 39.72 5.10
N ASP A 89 -37.06 40.26 4.19
CA ASP A 89 -36.64 41.20 3.14
C ASP A 89 -35.91 42.41 3.76
N GLN A 90 -36.47 42.98 4.83
CA GLN A 90 -35.88 44.12 5.55
C GLN A 90 -34.62 43.74 6.35
N LEU A 91 -34.60 42.54 6.93
CA LEU A 91 -33.53 42.04 7.79
C LEU A 91 -32.27 41.63 7.00
N LEU A 92 -32.48 40.96 5.86
CA LEU A 92 -31.44 40.31 5.08
C LEU A 92 -31.03 41.13 3.84
N GLY A 93 -31.91 42.02 3.38
CA GLY A 93 -31.71 42.78 2.14
C GLY A 93 -31.51 41.88 0.92
N ASN A 94 -30.93 42.44 -0.15
CA ASN A 94 -30.71 41.72 -1.41
C ASN A 94 -29.53 40.74 -1.38
N GLN A 95 -28.83 40.60 -0.25
CA GLN A 95 -27.62 39.77 -0.15
C GLN A 95 -27.93 38.31 0.20
N TYR A 96 -29.11 38.04 0.75
CA TYR A 96 -29.53 36.70 1.12
C TYR A 96 -30.94 36.41 0.62
N GLN A 97 -31.20 35.15 0.33
CA GLN A 97 -32.48 34.60 -0.07
C GLN A 97 -32.91 33.52 0.91
N TRP A 98 -34.21 33.27 1.01
CA TRP A 98 -34.77 32.23 1.86
C TRP A 98 -35.57 31.22 1.05
N GLN A 99 -35.53 29.97 1.51
CA GLN A 99 -36.35 28.89 0.98
C GLN A 99 -37.11 28.23 2.13
N GLN A 100 -38.43 28.12 2.00
CA GLN A 100 -39.26 27.37 2.95
C GLN A 100 -39.20 25.87 2.63
N SER A 101 -38.96 25.05 3.65
CA SER A 101 -39.04 23.59 3.55
C SER A 101 -39.56 23.01 4.87
N ASN A 102 -40.69 22.31 4.83
CA ASN A 102 -41.39 21.82 6.03
C ASN A 102 -41.63 22.95 7.05
N ASN A 103 -41.17 22.78 8.31
CA ASN A 103 -41.24 23.80 9.36
C ASN A 103 -39.95 24.65 9.46
N TYR A 104 -39.12 24.68 8.40
CA TYR A 104 -37.86 25.41 8.36
C TYR A 104 -37.89 26.53 7.32
N ILE A 105 -37.28 27.65 7.68
CA ILE A 105 -36.84 28.69 6.74
C ILE A 105 -35.32 28.58 6.60
N ILE A 106 -34.86 28.22 5.40
CA ILE A 106 -33.44 28.02 5.10
C ILE A 106 -32.89 29.31 4.49
N LEU A 107 -31.90 29.94 5.15
CA LEU A 107 -31.26 31.16 4.63
C LEU A 107 -30.02 30.81 3.82
N ARG A 108 -29.86 31.45 2.66
CA ARG A 108 -28.75 31.26 1.72
C ARG A 108 -28.31 32.60 1.15
N LYS A 109 -27.07 32.71 0.68
CA LYS A 109 -26.61 33.91 -0.04
C LYS A 109 -27.36 34.01 -1.38
N ALA A 110 -27.76 35.22 -1.76
CA ALA A 110 -28.38 35.49 -3.05
C ALA A 110 -27.27 35.62 -4.12
N PRO A 111 -27.43 35.01 -5.31
CA PRO A 111 -26.45 35.17 -6.39
C PRO A 111 -26.45 36.61 -6.91
N LEU A 112 -25.27 37.22 -7.10
CA LEU A 112 -25.14 38.59 -7.62
C LEU A 112 -25.49 38.72 -9.12
N THR A 113 -25.55 37.61 -9.85
CA THR A 113 -25.81 37.59 -11.28
C THR A 113 -26.80 36.47 -11.62
N ALA A 114 -27.88 36.80 -12.31
CA ALA A 114 -28.87 35.83 -12.75
C ALA A 114 -28.24 34.82 -13.75
N PRO A 115 -28.55 33.51 -13.65
CA PRO A 115 -27.96 32.51 -14.52
C PRO A 115 -28.49 32.61 -15.96
N VAL A 116 -27.54 32.53 -16.90
CA VAL A 116 -27.71 32.33 -18.36
C VAL A 116 -28.49 33.42 -19.10
N MET A 117 -27.77 34.37 -19.69
CA MET A 117 -28.26 35.20 -20.79
C MET A 117 -27.79 34.58 -22.12
N ILE A 118 -28.72 34.14 -22.96
CA ILE A 118 -28.44 33.71 -24.33
C ILE A 118 -28.36 34.97 -25.19
N ALA A 119 -27.14 35.40 -25.52
CA ALA A 119 -26.92 36.49 -26.44
C ALA A 119 -26.85 35.93 -27.87
N SER A 120 -27.74 36.43 -28.72
CA SER A 120 -27.67 36.35 -30.18
C SER A 120 -27.53 34.93 -30.76
N ALA A 121 -28.65 34.30 -31.09
CA ALA A 121 -28.65 33.07 -31.88
C ALA A 121 -28.68 33.41 -33.38
N THR A 122 -27.67 32.94 -34.13
CA THR A 122 -27.66 33.04 -35.60
C THR A 122 -27.68 31.64 -36.21
N PRO A 123 -28.55 31.35 -37.21
CA PRO A 123 -28.60 30.03 -37.83
C PRO A 123 -27.24 29.62 -38.39
N SER A 124 -26.80 28.39 -38.12
CA SER A 124 -25.63 27.79 -38.78
C SER A 124 -26.11 26.91 -39.93
N ALA A 125 -25.72 27.26 -41.15
CA ALA A 125 -25.94 26.43 -42.35
C ALA A 125 -24.99 25.20 -42.39
N GLU A 126 -24.02 25.10 -41.48
CA GLU A 126 -23.01 24.05 -41.49
C GLU A 126 -23.43 22.80 -40.69
N LYS A 127 -22.75 21.67 -40.98
CA LYS A 127 -22.82 20.43 -40.18
C LYS A 127 -22.35 20.64 -38.73
N LEU A 128 -21.71 21.77 -38.44
CA LEU A 128 -21.23 22.18 -37.13
C LEU A 128 -21.84 23.54 -36.75
N TYR A 129 -22.03 23.77 -35.46
CA TYR A 129 -22.36 25.09 -34.90
C TYR A 129 -21.42 25.37 -33.73
N THR A 130 -21.25 26.65 -33.40
CA THR A 130 -20.27 27.11 -32.41
C THR A 130 -20.97 27.82 -31.26
N VAL A 131 -20.60 27.44 -30.04
CA VAL A 131 -20.98 28.15 -28.82
C VAL A 131 -19.76 28.86 -28.26
N THR A 132 -19.84 30.17 -28.10
CA THR A 132 -18.81 31.00 -27.45
C THR A 132 -19.37 31.61 -26.18
N GLY A 133 -18.52 32.07 -25.27
CA GLY A 133 -19.02 32.65 -24.03
C GLY A 133 -17.97 33.01 -23.01
N PHE A 134 -18.43 33.53 -21.88
CA PHE A 134 -17.62 33.78 -20.69
C PHE A 134 -18.19 33.02 -19.49
N VAL A 135 -17.30 32.56 -18.61
CA VAL A 135 -17.68 31.99 -17.30
C VAL A 135 -17.44 33.01 -16.21
N LEU A 136 -18.43 33.23 -15.34
CA LEU A 136 -18.42 34.20 -14.25
C LEU A 136 -18.60 33.51 -12.90
N ASN A 137 -18.03 34.07 -11.84
CA ASN A 137 -18.30 33.70 -10.46
C ASN A 137 -19.61 34.38 -10.01
N GLY A 138 -20.60 33.61 -9.57
CA GLY A 138 -21.89 34.13 -9.12
C GLY A 138 -21.86 34.95 -7.84
N GLU A 139 -20.77 34.87 -7.05
CA GLU A 139 -20.59 35.64 -5.82
C GLU A 139 -19.75 36.92 -5.99
N THR A 140 -18.87 36.98 -6.99
CA THR A 140 -17.98 38.15 -7.19
C THR A 140 -18.23 38.87 -8.52
N GLY A 141 -18.90 38.23 -9.48
CA GLY A 141 -19.05 38.72 -10.84
C GLY A 141 -17.79 38.62 -11.70
N GLU A 142 -16.67 38.15 -11.14
CA GLU A 142 -15.38 38.06 -11.85
C GLU A 142 -15.36 36.92 -12.87
N LYS A 143 -14.55 37.09 -13.94
CA LYS A 143 -14.35 36.05 -14.96
C LYS A 143 -13.48 34.92 -14.43
N VAL A 144 -13.89 33.69 -14.72
CA VAL A 144 -13.27 32.47 -14.17
C VAL A 144 -12.57 31.70 -15.28
N GLY A 145 -11.23 31.69 -15.27
CA GLY A 145 -10.44 30.94 -16.24
C GLY A 145 -10.32 29.45 -15.94
N ASN A 146 -9.67 28.65 -16.80
CA ASN A 146 -9.39 27.24 -16.53
C ASN A 146 -10.62 26.39 -16.10
N VAL A 147 -11.81 26.79 -16.51
CA VAL A 147 -13.07 26.07 -16.29
C VAL A 147 -13.22 25.06 -17.41
N THR A 148 -13.62 23.83 -17.11
CA THR A 148 -13.89 22.83 -18.13
C THR A 148 -15.35 22.89 -18.56
N ILE A 149 -15.58 23.11 -19.86
CA ILE A 149 -16.90 23.13 -20.48
C ILE A 149 -17.00 21.91 -21.39
N TYR A 150 -18.01 21.05 -21.18
CA TYR A 150 -18.11 19.78 -21.88
C TYR A 150 -19.56 19.36 -22.15
N GLU A 151 -19.72 18.55 -23.18
CA GLU A 151 -20.98 17.88 -23.53
C GLU A 151 -20.81 16.38 -23.20
N LYS A 152 -21.71 15.84 -22.38
CA LYS A 152 -21.59 14.52 -21.75
C LYS A 152 -21.76 13.37 -22.75
N GLU A 153 -22.68 13.48 -23.68
CA GLU A 153 -23.04 12.37 -24.57
C GLU A 153 -21.95 12.12 -25.63
N ARG A 154 -21.47 13.20 -26.25
CA ARG A 154 -20.62 13.17 -27.45
C ARG A 154 -19.15 13.39 -27.11
N LEU A 155 -18.84 13.55 -25.83
CA LEU A 155 -17.48 13.69 -25.30
C LEU A 155 -16.68 14.85 -25.94
N VAL A 156 -17.36 15.95 -26.25
CA VAL A 156 -16.72 17.17 -26.73
C VAL A 156 -16.45 18.09 -25.55
N SER A 157 -15.25 18.64 -25.45
CA SER A 157 -14.92 19.61 -24.40
C SER A 157 -13.95 20.69 -24.83
N THR A 158 -13.99 21.79 -24.08
CA THR A 158 -13.04 22.90 -24.16
C THR A 158 -12.73 23.39 -22.75
N MET A 159 -11.75 24.28 -22.63
CA MET A 159 -11.41 24.93 -21.36
C MET A 159 -11.41 26.44 -21.57
N SER A 160 -11.92 27.19 -20.60
CA SER A 160 -11.85 28.65 -20.66
C SER A 160 -10.41 29.15 -20.54
N ASP A 161 -10.11 30.27 -21.20
CA ASP A 161 -8.83 30.98 -21.05
C ASP A 161 -8.73 31.72 -19.70
N ASP A 162 -7.62 32.38 -19.43
CA ASP A 162 -7.42 33.10 -18.14
C ASP A 162 -8.39 34.27 -17.95
N LYS A 163 -9.04 34.73 -19.03
CA LYS A 163 -10.08 35.77 -19.01
C LYS A 163 -11.49 35.14 -18.99
N GLY A 164 -11.61 33.84 -18.75
CA GLY A 164 -12.88 33.13 -18.66
C GLY A 164 -13.60 32.91 -20.00
N PHE A 165 -13.01 33.28 -21.14
CA PHE A 165 -13.59 33.08 -22.45
C PHE A 165 -13.46 31.62 -22.90
N PHE A 166 -14.49 31.08 -23.56
CA PHE A 166 -14.43 29.75 -24.17
C PHE A 166 -15.08 29.70 -25.56
N LYS A 167 -14.68 28.69 -26.33
CA LYS A 167 -15.25 28.34 -27.64
C LYS A 167 -15.35 26.82 -27.76
N ILE A 168 -16.53 26.32 -28.07
CA ILE A 168 -16.81 24.90 -28.29
C ILE A 168 -17.59 24.70 -29.60
N ARG A 169 -17.22 23.69 -30.40
CA ARG A 169 -17.87 23.35 -31.67
C ARG A 169 -18.65 22.06 -31.51
N LEU A 170 -19.90 22.04 -31.95
CA LEU A 170 -20.84 20.92 -31.77
C LEU A 170 -21.45 20.52 -33.12
N LYS A 171 -21.91 19.27 -33.24
CA LYS A 171 -22.50 18.74 -34.48
C LYS A 171 -23.99 19.06 -34.57
N SER A 172 -24.43 19.60 -35.71
CA SER A 172 -25.81 20.08 -35.97
C SER A 172 -26.85 18.97 -36.13
N ARG A 173 -26.43 17.69 -36.23
CA ARG A 173 -27.32 16.53 -36.47
C ARG A 173 -28.18 16.13 -35.27
N TYR A 174 -27.97 16.73 -34.10
CA TYR A 174 -28.66 16.37 -32.86
C TYR A 174 -29.75 17.39 -32.53
N SER A 175 -30.89 16.90 -32.03
CA SER A 175 -32.06 17.72 -31.66
C SER A 175 -31.94 18.40 -30.31
N THR A 176 -31.02 17.94 -29.46
CA THR A 176 -30.78 18.50 -28.12
C THR A 176 -29.28 18.65 -27.85
N ALA A 177 -28.93 19.68 -27.08
CA ALA A 177 -27.57 19.88 -26.60
C ALA A 177 -27.56 20.62 -25.26
N SER A 178 -26.68 20.21 -24.37
CA SER A 178 -26.44 20.84 -23.07
C SER A 178 -24.96 20.90 -22.78
N LEU A 179 -24.49 22.02 -22.25
CA LEU A 179 -23.12 22.17 -21.78
C LEU A 179 -23.09 22.01 -20.27
N THR A 180 -22.23 21.12 -19.78
CA THR A 180 -21.86 21.04 -18.36
C THR A 180 -20.56 21.79 -18.14
N ILE A 181 -20.51 22.54 -17.05
CA ILE A 181 -19.43 23.43 -16.67
C ILE A 181 -18.96 22.98 -15.31
N SER A 182 -17.68 22.64 -15.23
CA SER A 182 -17.09 22.11 -14.01
C SER A 182 -15.76 22.75 -13.72
N ARG A 183 -15.57 23.09 -12.45
CA ARG A 183 -14.33 23.59 -11.88
C ARG A 183 -14.22 23.17 -10.43
N GLU A 184 -12.99 22.91 -9.97
CA GLU A 184 -12.74 22.69 -8.54
C GLU A 184 -13.26 23.86 -7.69
N MET A 185 -13.89 23.55 -6.55
CA MET A 185 -14.50 24.52 -5.63
C MET A 185 -15.70 25.29 -6.20
N PHE A 186 -16.29 24.82 -7.30
CA PHE A 186 -17.57 25.32 -7.82
C PHE A 186 -18.55 24.16 -8.02
N GLU A 187 -19.84 24.48 -7.97
CA GLU A 187 -20.90 23.53 -8.28
C GLU A 187 -20.98 23.28 -9.79
N ASP A 188 -21.09 22.00 -10.17
CA ASP A 188 -21.27 21.59 -11.55
C ASP A 188 -22.56 22.23 -12.09
N THR A 189 -22.44 23.09 -13.11
CA THR A 189 -23.57 23.80 -13.70
C THR A 189 -23.88 23.22 -15.06
N THR A 190 -25.15 22.91 -15.37
CA THR A 190 -25.55 22.43 -16.71
C THR A 190 -26.50 23.43 -17.35
N VAL A 191 -26.20 23.80 -18.60
CA VAL A 191 -26.96 24.79 -19.38
C VAL A 191 -27.43 24.15 -20.67
N VAL A 192 -28.72 24.23 -20.96
CA VAL A 192 -29.29 23.81 -22.24
C VAL A 192 -28.97 24.87 -23.30
N ILE A 193 -28.58 24.44 -24.49
CA ILE A 193 -28.20 25.30 -25.61
C ILE A 193 -29.02 24.97 -26.85
N GLN A 194 -29.20 25.93 -27.76
CA GLN A 194 -29.96 25.74 -28.98
C GLN A 194 -29.10 25.05 -30.05
N PRO A 195 -29.43 23.82 -30.47
CA PRO A 195 -28.69 23.15 -31.52
C PRO A 195 -28.88 23.86 -32.86
N LYS A 196 -27.88 23.77 -33.75
CA LYS A 196 -27.86 24.37 -35.11
C LYS A 196 -27.74 25.89 -35.16
N TYR A 197 -27.65 26.58 -34.03
CA TYR A 197 -27.42 28.02 -33.98
C TYR A 197 -26.03 28.32 -33.41
N ASN A 198 -25.32 29.25 -34.03
CA ASN A 198 -24.19 29.89 -33.38
C ASN A 198 -24.74 30.81 -32.30
N GLN A 199 -24.19 30.71 -31.09
CA GLN A 199 -24.73 31.42 -29.93
C GLN A 199 -23.62 31.83 -28.98
N GLN A 200 -23.78 32.99 -28.36
CA GLN A 200 -22.93 33.47 -27.29
C GLN A 200 -23.66 33.33 -25.95
N VAL A 201 -23.02 32.71 -24.96
CA VAL A 201 -23.62 32.47 -23.65
C VAL A 201 -22.74 33.00 -22.52
N THR A 202 -23.36 33.60 -21.51
CA THR A 202 -22.68 33.93 -20.26
C THR A 202 -23.12 32.93 -19.20
N ILE A 203 -22.17 32.18 -18.66
CA ILE A 203 -22.43 31.10 -17.71
C ILE A 203 -21.94 31.55 -16.34
N VAL A 204 -22.83 31.53 -15.36
CA VAL A 204 -22.51 31.90 -13.97
C VAL A 204 -22.37 30.61 -13.16
N MET A 205 -21.24 30.45 -12.49
CA MET A 205 -20.98 29.31 -11.60
C MET A 205 -21.12 29.72 -10.13
N THR A 206 -21.70 28.84 -9.34
CA THR A 206 -21.81 29.03 -7.88
C THR A 206 -20.58 28.41 -7.19
N PRO A 207 -19.81 29.17 -6.39
CA PRO A 207 -18.76 28.60 -5.56
C PRO A 207 -19.33 27.59 -4.56
N VAL A 208 -18.60 26.49 -4.34
CA VAL A 208 -18.90 25.57 -3.23
C VAL A 208 -18.41 26.24 -1.95
N VAL A 209 -19.34 26.79 -1.18
CA VAL A 209 -19.04 27.32 0.16
C VAL A 209 -18.65 26.14 1.06
N ALA A 210 -17.53 26.24 1.76
CA ALA A 210 -17.16 25.24 2.77
C ALA A 210 -18.32 25.06 3.75
N SER A 211 -18.68 23.81 4.03
CA SER A 211 -19.70 23.48 5.02
C SER A 211 -19.22 23.92 6.41
N GLY A 212 -19.63 25.12 6.83
CA GLY A 212 -19.56 25.55 8.22
C GLY A 212 -20.69 24.88 9.02
N PRO A 213 -20.66 24.97 10.36
CA PRO A 213 -21.70 24.37 11.18
C PRO A 213 -23.06 24.94 10.77
N ILE A 214 -23.99 24.04 10.42
CA ILE A 214 -25.38 24.41 10.18
C ILE A 214 -25.95 24.85 11.53
N VAL A 215 -26.31 26.11 11.60
CA VAL A 215 -27.01 26.70 12.73
C VAL A 215 -28.48 26.44 12.54
N THR A 216 -29.07 25.70 13.47
CA THR A 216 -30.52 25.66 13.62
C THR A 216 -30.92 26.61 14.75
N ILE A 217 -31.87 27.50 14.49
CA ILE A 217 -32.51 28.33 15.52
C ILE A 217 -33.92 27.80 15.71
N SER A 218 -34.22 27.41 16.94
CA SER A 218 -35.52 26.90 17.34
C SER A 218 -36.41 28.01 17.92
N PRO A 219 -37.74 27.88 17.80
CA PRO A 219 -38.67 28.65 18.62
C PRO A 219 -38.30 28.42 20.08
N VAL A 220 -38.25 29.48 20.88
CA VAL A 220 -38.04 29.37 22.33
C VAL A 220 -39.26 28.67 22.92
N ASP A 221 -39.11 27.40 23.27
CA ASP A 221 -39.87 26.83 24.38
C ASP A 221 -39.28 27.45 25.65
N ASN A 222 -40.11 27.88 26.59
CA ASN A 222 -39.66 28.33 27.91
C ASN A 222 -38.89 27.17 28.57
N GLU A 223 -37.56 27.11 28.38
CA GLU A 223 -36.73 26.14 29.09
C GLU A 223 -36.57 26.63 30.52
N LEU A 224 -37.20 25.89 31.44
CA LEU A 224 -36.78 25.85 32.84
C LEU A 224 -35.27 25.56 32.90
N PRO A 225 -34.54 26.14 33.88
CA PRO A 225 -33.14 25.78 34.07
C PRO A 225 -33.09 24.30 34.50
N ASP A 226 -32.27 23.53 33.80
CA ASP A 226 -31.93 22.10 34.03
C ASP A 226 -32.50 21.07 33.05
N THR A 227 -32.39 21.33 31.75
CA THR A 227 -32.46 20.23 30.76
C THR A 227 -31.11 20.07 30.06
N ILE A 228 -30.45 18.93 30.29
CA ILE A 228 -29.23 18.53 29.57
C ILE A 228 -29.61 18.33 28.10
N VAL A 229 -29.29 19.32 27.26
CA VAL A 229 -29.41 19.18 25.80
C VAL A 229 -28.34 18.22 25.33
N VAL A 230 -28.71 16.94 25.15
CA VAL A 230 -27.88 16.00 24.39
C VAL A 230 -27.88 16.48 22.95
N LYS A 231 -26.81 17.17 22.54
CA LYS A 231 -26.53 17.39 21.13
C LYS A 231 -26.51 16.02 20.45
N PRO A 232 -27.32 15.76 19.41
CA PRO A 232 -27.13 14.56 18.62
C PRO A 232 -25.69 14.54 18.14
N PRO A 233 -25.03 13.37 18.05
CA PRO A 233 -23.69 13.30 17.54
C PRO A 233 -23.72 13.87 16.12
N THR A 234 -23.22 15.09 15.94
CA THR A 234 -22.64 15.53 14.68
C THR A 234 -21.37 14.72 14.47
N GLU A 235 -21.52 13.43 14.19
CA GLU A 235 -20.67 12.89 13.16
C GLU A 235 -21.14 13.60 11.89
N PRO A 236 -20.30 14.41 11.25
CA PRO A 236 -20.59 14.81 9.89
C PRO A 236 -20.90 13.51 9.16
N PHE A 237 -22.03 13.43 8.46
CA PHE A 237 -22.16 12.47 7.38
C PHE A 237 -20.88 12.65 6.56
N ALA A 238 -19.94 11.74 6.75
CA ALA A 238 -18.79 11.55 5.88
C ALA A 238 -19.37 10.96 4.61
N ALA A 239 -20.17 11.77 3.90
CA ALA A 239 -20.40 11.60 2.48
C ALA A 239 -18.99 11.57 1.91
N ALA A 240 -18.53 10.34 1.63
CA ALA A 240 -17.19 10.00 1.25
C ALA A 240 -16.63 11.11 0.38
N SER A 241 -15.87 12.02 1.01
CA SER A 241 -15.03 12.94 0.29
C SER A 241 -13.94 12.01 -0.23
N LEU A 242 -14.21 11.37 -1.37
CA LEU A 242 -13.18 10.76 -2.22
C LEU A 242 -12.07 11.79 -2.21
N SER A 243 -11.04 11.49 -1.43
CA SER A 243 -10.15 12.55 -0.97
C SER A 243 -9.51 13.13 -2.22
N LYS A 244 -9.19 14.42 -2.23
CA LYS A 244 -8.49 15.03 -3.39
C LYS A 244 -7.25 14.21 -3.82
N GLU A 245 -6.73 13.34 -2.95
CA GLU A 245 -5.65 12.40 -3.25
C GLU A 245 -6.04 11.23 -4.16
N GLU A 246 -7.26 10.71 -4.11
CA GLU A 246 -7.64 9.50 -4.86
C GLU A 246 -7.78 9.73 -6.37
N ILE A 247 -8.20 10.92 -6.78
CA ILE A 247 -8.52 11.21 -8.19
C ILE A 247 -7.29 11.56 -9.03
N ASN A 248 -6.21 12.07 -8.40
CA ASN A 248 -5.02 12.59 -9.09
C ASN A 248 -3.74 11.80 -8.77
N ARG A 249 -3.88 10.50 -8.51
CA ARG A 249 -2.77 9.65 -8.08
C ARG A 249 -1.68 9.56 -9.14
N VAL A 250 -2.05 9.36 -10.41
CA VAL A 250 -1.10 9.18 -11.51
C VAL A 250 -0.43 10.48 -11.92
N GLU A 251 -1.17 11.60 -11.91
CA GLU A 251 -0.65 12.93 -12.26
C GLU A 251 0.41 13.42 -11.27
N LYS A 252 0.37 12.94 -10.02
CA LYS A 252 1.39 13.25 -9.00
C LYS A 252 2.66 12.41 -9.13
N THR A 253 2.64 11.30 -9.87
CA THR A 253 3.83 10.46 -10.09
C THR A 253 4.89 11.21 -10.92
N ARG A 254 6.14 10.76 -10.86
CA ARG A 254 7.23 11.32 -11.69
C ARG A 254 6.91 11.25 -13.18
N TRP A 255 6.30 10.14 -13.64
CA TRP A 255 5.90 9.94 -15.03
C TRP A 255 4.71 10.82 -15.43
N GLY A 256 3.70 10.92 -14.57
CA GLY A 256 2.56 11.82 -14.79
C GLY A 256 3.01 13.28 -14.94
N LYS A 257 3.88 13.76 -14.05
CA LYS A 257 4.43 15.13 -14.12
C LYS A 257 5.26 15.42 -15.38
N ARG A 258 5.88 14.39 -15.98
CA ARG A 258 6.76 14.54 -17.15
C ARG A 258 6.02 14.39 -18.49
N LEU A 259 4.99 13.54 -18.53
CA LEU A 259 4.28 13.17 -19.76
C LEU A 259 2.94 13.88 -19.94
N LEU A 260 2.37 14.44 -18.87
CA LEU A 260 1.09 15.16 -18.91
C LEU A 260 1.31 16.66 -18.79
N SER A 261 0.51 17.43 -19.54
CA SER A 261 0.50 18.90 -19.48
C SER A 261 -0.29 19.41 -18.27
N ALA A 262 0.03 20.64 -17.84
CA ALA A 262 -0.73 21.33 -16.79
C ALA A 262 -2.24 21.45 -17.13
N LYS A 263 -2.58 21.70 -18.40
CA LYS A 263 -3.98 21.77 -18.86
C LYS A 263 -4.72 20.45 -18.68
N GLN A 264 -4.07 19.32 -18.99
CA GLN A 264 -4.66 17.98 -18.77
C GLN A 264 -4.87 17.70 -17.29
N ASN A 265 -3.92 18.09 -16.43
CA ASN A 265 -4.05 17.91 -14.99
C ASN A 265 -5.21 18.75 -14.43
N ILE A 266 -5.29 20.04 -14.77
CA ILE A 266 -6.39 20.91 -14.34
C ILE A 266 -7.75 20.37 -14.80
N GLN A 267 -7.85 19.95 -16.06
CA GLN A 267 -9.07 19.36 -16.58
C GLN A 267 -9.45 18.06 -15.85
N SER A 268 -8.46 17.23 -15.51
CA SER A 268 -8.65 16.00 -14.73
C SER A 268 -9.25 16.28 -13.34
N ILE A 269 -8.79 17.34 -12.68
CA ILE A 269 -9.32 17.81 -11.38
C ILE A 269 -10.76 18.31 -11.53
N ASN A 270 -11.00 19.13 -12.55
CA ASN A 270 -12.33 19.68 -12.84
C ASN A 270 -13.35 18.57 -13.11
N LEU A 271 -12.96 17.48 -13.75
CA LEU A 271 -13.88 16.42 -14.21
C LEU A 271 -13.98 15.23 -13.25
N LYS A 272 -13.66 15.41 -11.97
CA LYS A 272 -13.61 14.31 -10.99
C LYS A 272 -14.89 13.49 -10.82
N LYS A 273 -16.07 14.04 -11.16
CA LYS A 273 -17.38 13.39 -11.02
C LYS A 273 -17.86 12.72 -12.31
N PHE A 274 -17.15 12.88 -13.42
CA PHE A 274 -17.59 12.40 -14.72
C PHE A 274 -16.70 11.27 -15.20
N PHE A 275 -17.30 10.10 -15.41
CA PHE A 275 -16.68 8.96 -16.10
C PHE A 275 -17.67 8.37 -17.09
N ALA A 276 -17.15 7.85 -18.20
CA ALA A 276 -17.96 7.21 -19.23
C ALA A 276 -17.26 5.96 -19.75
N ASP A 277 -18.04 4.98 -20.21
CA ASP A 277 -17.52 3.76 -20.82
C ASP A 277 -17.64 3.83 -22.35
N ARG A 278 -16.61 3.38 -23.06
CA ARG A 278 -16.58 3.33 -24.53
C ARG A 278 -15.92 2.05 -25.01
N THR A 279 -16.34 1.56 -26.19
CA THR A 279 -15.81 0.31 -26.71
C THR A 279 -14.40 0.46 -27.27
N PHE A 280 -14.13 1.54 -28.00
CA PHE A 280 -12.87 1.72 -28.74
C PHE A 280 -12.29 3.12 -28.53
N GLN A 281 -10.97 3.19 -28.40
CA GLN A 281 -10.18 4.41 -28.48
C GLN A 281 -8.98 4.23 -29.41
N VAL A 282 -8.73 5.25 -30.21
CA VAL A 282 -7.42 5.48 -30.84
C VAL A 282 -6.87 6.83 -30.36
N SER A 283 -5.60 6.88 -29.94
CA SER A 283 -4.87 8.13 -29.65
C SER A 283 -3.52 8.17 -30.35
N LEU A 284 -3.08 9.39 -30.70
CA LEU A 284 -1.69 9.62 -31.10
C LEU A 284 -0.86 9.96 -29.86
N THR A 285 -1.25 11.01 -29.14
CA THR A 285 -0.64 11.49 -27.89
C THR A 285 -1.73 11.85 -26.88
N PRO A 286 -1.42 12.02 -25.58
CA PRO A 286 -2.37 12.53 -24.62
C PRO A 286 -3.05 13.82 -25.10
N GLY A 287 -4.38 13.84 -25.13
CA GLY A 287 -5.20 14.97 -25.61
C GLY A 287 -5.50 14.98 -27.11
N LEU A 288 -4.77 14.21 -27.93
CA LEU A 288 -5.05 14.00 -29.35
C LEU A 288 -5.54 12.56 -29.58
N SER A 289 -6.83 12.36 -29.32
CA SER A 289 -7.50 11.06 -29.42
C SER A 289 -8.91 11.18 -29.99
N THR A 290 -9.51 10.04 -30.32
CA THR A 290 -10.95 9.90 -30.64
C THR A 290 -11.89 10.44 -29.55
N HIS A 291 -11.44 10.47 -28.29
CA HIS A 291 -12.13 11.08 -27.14
C HIS A 291 -11.65 12.51 -26.81
N GLY A 292 -10.73 13.04 -27.62
CA GLY A 292 -10.13 14.36 -27.46
C GLY A 292 -9.58 14.58 -26.05
N LYS A 293 -10.02 15.68 -25.44
CA LYS A 293 -9.59 16.15 -24.12
C LYS A 293 -10.26 15.43 -22.94
N LEU A 294 -11.27 14.59 -23.20
CA LEU A 294 -11.98 13.82 -22.15
C LEU A 294 -11.45 12.40 -22.00
N SER A 295 -10.39 12.01 -22.71
CA SER A 295 -9.86 10.63 -22.67
C SER A 295 -9.58 10.16 -21.24
N ALA A 296 -9.09 11.05 -20.37
CA ALA A 296 -8.80 10.79 -18.96
C ALA A 296 -10.03 10.42 -18.11
N GLN A 297 -11.24 10.61 -18.62
CA GLN A 297 -12.53 10.29 -17.99
C GLN A 297 -13.20 9.09 -18.66
N VAL A 298 -12.60 8.51 -19.69
CA VAL A 298 -13.19 7.41 -20.44
C VAL A 298 -12.50 6.09 -20.11
N VAL A 299 -13.29 5.10 -19.70
CA VAL A 299 -12.85 3.71 -19.58
C VAL A 299 -13.13 3.01 -20.91
N ASN A 300 -12.12 2.34 -21.46
CA ASN A 300 -12.21 1.72 -22.78
C ASN A 300 -12.17 0.19 -22.70
N ASN A 301 -12.91 -0.52 -23.56
CA ASN A 301 -12.70 -1.96 -23.72
C ASN A 301 -11.47 -2.24 -24.58
N PHE A 302 -11.25 -1.45 -25.62
CA PHE A 302 -10.08 -1.53 -26.50
C PHE A 302 -9.47 -0.13 -26.67
N SER A 303 -8.17 0.00 -26.43
CA SER A 303 -7.44 1.28 -26.58
C SER A 303 -6.12 1.08 -27.30
N VAL A 304 -5.94 1.79 -28.41
CA VAL A 304 -4.69 1.79 -29.21
C VAL A 304 -4.09 3.19 -29.18
N ASN A 305 -2.89 3.30 -28.61
CA ASN A 305 -2.20 4.55 -28.36
C ASN A 305 -0.90 4.57 -29.18
N MET A 306 -0.89 5.20 -30.37
CA MET A 306 0.23 5.13 -31.32
C MET A 306 1.57 5.58 -30.72
N VAL A 307 1.58 6.70 -29.98
CA VAL A 307 2.75 7.10 -29.17
C VAL A 307 2.40 6.97 -27.69
N GLY A 308 1.35 7.66 -27.25
CA GLY A 308 1.00 7.72 -25.83
C GLY A 308 -0.48 7.86 -25.57
N GLY A 309 -0.95 7.18 -24.52
CA GLY A 309 -2.33 7.22 -24.05
C GLY A 309 -2.47 7.83 -22.67
N TYR A 310 -3.55 8.58 -22.45
CA TYR A 310 -3.99 9.00 -21.13
C TYR A 310 -5.49 8.77 -20.98
N THR A 311 -5.89 7.75 -20.23
CA THR A 311 -7.28 7.27 -20.12
C THR A 311 -7.75 7.14 -18.67
N ALA A 312 -9.07 6.97 -18.46
CA ALA A 312 -9.54 6.66 -17.11
C ALA A 312 -9.16 5.24 -16.70
N GLY A 313 -9.31 4.26 -17.58
CA GLY A 313 -9.06 2.84 -17.31
C GLY A 313 -9.32 1.98 -18.53
N VAL A 314 -9.04 0.69 -18.43
CA VAL A 314 -9.28 -0.27 -19.53
C VAL A 314 -9.90 -1.55 -19.00
N SER A 315 -10.99 -1.99 -19.62
CA SER A 315 -11.72 -3.23 -19.26
C SER A 315 -11.49 -4.37 -20.27
N GLY A 316 -10.41 -4.31 -21.05
CA GLY A 316 -10.08 -5.29 -22.09
C GLY A 316 -8.61 -5.20 -22.53
N VAL A 317 -8.32 -4.62 -23.69
CA VAL A 317 -6.95 -4.58 -24.24
C VAL A 317 -6.47 -3.15 -24.45
N GLU A 318 -5.29 -2.83 -23.94
CA GLU A 318 -4.60 -1.57 -24.21
C GLU A 318 -3.22 -1.81 -24.81
N LEU A 319 -2.93 -1.18 -25.95
CA LEU A 319 -1.64 -1.26 -26.63
C LEU A 319 -1.11 0.16 -26.87
N ALA A 320 0.16 0.40 -26.51
CA ALA A 320 0.86 1.64 -26.81
C ALA A 320 2.20 1.45 -27.50
N GLY A 321 2.51 2.36 -28.42
CA GLY A 321 3.85 2.46 -29.01
C GLY A 321 4.92 2.81 -27.96
N ALA A 322 4.70 3.87 -27.16
CA ALA A 322 5.64 4.25 -26.09
C ALA A 322 5.04 4.09 -24.68
N PHE A 323 3.88 4.68 -24.39
CA PHE A 323 3.35 4.65 -23.02
C PHE A 323 1.82 4.63 -22.87
N ASN A 324 1.36 4.03 -21.77
CA ASN A 324 -0.02 4.11 -21.27
C ASN A 324 -0.04 4.76 -19.87
N ILE A 325 -0.99 5.66 -19.64
CA ILE A 325 -1.31 6.19 -18.30
C ILE A 325 -2.81 6.03 -18.07
N ASN A 326 -3.19 5.26 -17.05
CA ASN A 326 -4.59 5.06 -16.64
C ASN A 326 -4.80 5.58 -15.23
N LYS A 327 -5.87 6.34 -15.01
CA LYS A 327 -6.21 6.86 -13.67
C LYS A 327 -6.71 5.78 -12.70
N LYS A 328 -7.43 4.79 -13.22
CA LYS A 328 -8.13 3.71 -12.51
C LYS A 328 -7.55 2.36 -12.93
N ASP A 329 -8.38 1.34 -12.91
CA ASP A 329 -8.00 -0.06 -13.10
C ASP A 329 -7.80 -0.42 -14.57
N VAL A 330 -7.01 -1.47 -14.76
CA VAL A 330 -6.79 -2.16 -16.03
C VAL A 330 -7.16 -3.63 -15.85
N LYS A 331 -7.97 -4.17 -16.74
CA LYS A 331 -8.36 -5.59 -16.77
C LYS A 331 -7.88 -6.23 -18.06
N TYR A 332 -7.56 -7.52 -17.98
CA TYR A 332 -7.12 -8.43 -19.04
C TYR A 332 -5.73 -8.17 -19.61
N MET A 333 -5.51 -7.15 -20.43
CA MET A 333 -4.20 -6.94 -21.07
C MET A 333 -3.84 -5.46 -21.25
N GLN A 334 -2.61 -5.12 -20.88
CA GLN A 334 -1.99 -3.85 -21.22
C GLN A 334 -0.54 -4.05 -21.67
N ALA A 335 -0.17 -3.47 -22.80
CA ALA A 335 1.19 -3.49 -23.30
C ALA A 335 1.65 -2.11 -23.77
N ALA A 336 2.92 -1.77 -23.51
CA ALA A 336 3.55 -0.56 -24.02
C ALA A 336 5.02 -0.80 -24.41
N GLY A 337 5.50 -0.13 -25.45
CA GLY A 337 6.91 -0.22 -25.85
C GLY A 337 7.88 0.29 -24.78
N ALA A 338 7.48 1.20 -23.89
CA ALA A 338 8.32 1.67 -22.78
C ALA A 338 7.62 1.63 -21.42
N LEU A 339 6.49 2.31 -21.24
CA LEU A 339 5.93 2.59 -19.91
C LEU A 339 4.45 2.25 -19.77
N ASN A 340 4.06 1.60 -18.68
CA ASN A 340 2.66 1.58 -18.22
C ASN A 340 2.57 2.19 -16.82
N VAL A 341 1.61 3.10 -16.61
CA VAL A 341 1.31 3.70 -15.31
C VAL A 341 -0.16 3.55 -15.00
N THR A 342 -0.50 2.79 -13.97
CA THR A 342 -1.88 2.50 -13.55
C THR A 342 -2.13 3.02 -12.14
N GLY A 343 -3.10 3.93 -12.01
CA GLY A 343 -3.49 4.52 -10.73
C GLY A 343 -4.29 3.58 -9.84
N GLY A 344 -5.08 2.70 -10.47
CA GLY A 344 -5.80 1.63 -9.80
C GLY A 344 -5.01 0.33 -9.74
N SER A 345 -5.73 -0.78 -9.79
CA SER A 345 -5.20 -2.14 -9.82
C SER A 345 -5.16 -2.70 -11.24
N VAL A 346 -4.33 -3.72 -11.44
CA VAL A 346 -4.23 -4.48 -12.68
C VAL A 346 -4.70 -5.90 -12.41
N THR A 347 -5.65 -6.40 -13.19
CA THR A 347 -6.07 -7.81 -13.16
C THR A 347 -5.85 -8.41 -14.55
N GLY A 348 -4.89 -9.31 -14.72
CA GLY A 348 -4.50 -9.89 -16.00
C GLY A 348 -3.02 -9.73 -16.32
N VAL A 349 -2.68 -9.34 -17.55
CA VAL A 349 -1.32 -9.26 -18.08
C VAL A 349 -0.90 -7.81 -18.33
N GLN A 350 0.25 -7.39 -17.80
CA GLN A 350 0.84 -6.08 -18.04
C GLN A 350 2.30 -6.19 -18.51
N LEU A 351 2.58 -5.68 -19.71
CA LEU A 351 3.87 -5.79 -20.39
C LEU A 351 4.45 -4.41 -20.74
N ALA A 352 5.71 -4.15 -20.39
CA ALA A 352 6.38 -2.92 -20.77
C ALA A 352 7.81 -3.17 -21.26
N GLY A 353 8.26 -2.48 -22.32
CA GLY A 353 9.65 -2.60 -22.72
C GLY A 353 10.64 -2.03 -21.69
N PHE A 354 10.21 -1.10 -20.81
CA PHE A 354 11.07 -0.53 -19.77
C PHE A 354 10.46 -0.66 -18.37
N HIS A 355 9.32 -0.01 -18.08
CA HIS A 355 8.82 0.09 -16.70
C HIS A 355 7.31 0.00 -16.55
N ASN A 356 6.85 -0.82 -15.61
CA ASN A 356 5.46 -0.82 -15.13
C ASN A 356 5.37 -0.17 -13.75
N HIS A 357 4.39 0.70 -13.56
CA HIS A 357 4.11 1.39 -12.29
C HIS A 357 2.64 1.25 -11.92
N VAL A 358 2.32 0.53 -10.85
CA VAL A 358 0.94 0.30 -10.39
C VAL A 358 0.79 0.82 -8.96
N LEU A 359 -0.17 1.73 -8.75
CA LEU A 359 -0.42 2.32 -7.43
C LEU A 359 -1.41 1.51 -6.59
N GLY A 360 -2.21 0.63 -7.20
CA GLY A 360 -3.06 -0.37 -6.54
C GLY A 360 -2.38 -1.73 -6.43
N ASN A 361 -3.16 -2.79 -6.66
CA ASN A 361 -2.71 -4.18 -6.61
C ASN A 361 -2.47 -4.75 -8.02
N VAL A 362 -1.73 -5.85 -8.11
CA VAL A 362 -1.60 -6.66 -9.32
C VAL A 362 -2.09 -8.07 -9.02
N ASP A 363 -3.05 -8.55 -9.80
CA ASP A 363 -3.52 -9.94 -9.81
C ASP A 363 -3.32 -10.52 -11.20
N GLY A 364 -2.27 -11.32 -11.39
CA GLY A 364 -1.89 -11.89 -12.68
C GLY A 364 -0.39 -11.80 -12.98
N VAL A 365 -0.04 -11.41 -14.21
CA VAL A 365 1.35 -11.41 -14.72
C VAL A 365 1.79 -10.00 -15.07
N GLN A 366 2.91 -9.56 -14.50
CA GLN A 366 3.53 -8.28 -14.81
C GLN A 366 4.98 -8.50 -15.24
N ALA A 367 5.32 -8.07 -16.46
CA ALA A 367 6.67 -8.20 -16.99
C ALA A 367 7.19 -6.88 -17.57
N SER A 368 8.48 -6.58 -17.33
CA SER A 368 9.13 -5.43 -17.95
C SER A 368 10.60 -5.63 -18.30
N GLY A 369 11.08 -4.89 -19.29
CA GLY A 369 12.48 -4.96 -19.70
C GLY A 369 13.46 -4.34 -18.70
N PHE A 370 13.02 -3.50 -17.75
CA PHE A 370 13.88 -2.94 -16.71
C PHE A 370 13.31 -3.10 -15.30
N SER A 371 12.15 -2.50 -14.99
CA SER A 371 11.61 -2.59 -13.63
C SER A 371 10.10 -2.55 -13.47
N ASN A 372 9.60 -3.24 -12.46
CA ASN A 372 8.20 -3.17 -12.04
C ASN A 372 8.10 -2.56 -10.64
N TYR A 373 7.17 -1.63 -10.45
CA TYR A 373 6.86 -1.03 -9.16
C TYR A 373 5.37 -1.18 -8.84
N VAL A 374 5.05 -1.84 -7.73
CA VAL A 374 3.68 -2.02 -7.23
C VAL A 374 3.60 -1.46 -5.82
N LYS A 375 2.71 -0.49 -5.59
CA LYS A 375 2.50 0.09 -4.26
C LYS A 375 1.66 -0.81 -3.35
N GLY A 376 0.69 -1.54 -3.91
CA GLY A 376 -0.13 -2.50 -3.18
C GLY A 376 0.49 -3.90 -3.16
N ASN A 377 -0.38 -4.91 -3.23
CA ASN A 377 -0.02 -6.33 -3.21
C ASN A 377 0.10 -6.90 -4.62
N VAL A 378 0.88 -7.99 -4.74
CA VAL A 378 0.98 -8.79 -5.97
C VAL A 378 0.51 -10.21 -5.69
N THR A 379 -0.46 -10.70 -6.46
CA THR A 379 -0.82 -12.12 -6.52
C THR A 379 -0.53 -12.62 -7.93
N GLY A 380 0.39 -13.56 -8.09
CA GLY A 380 0.82 -14.06 -9.40
C GLY A 380 2.31 -13.90 -9.67
N VAL A 381 2.68 -13.45 -10.87
CA VAL A 381 4.08 -13.41 -11.35
C VAL A 381 4.50 -11.98 -11.65
N GLN A 382 5.64 -11.57 -11.10
CA GLN A 382 6.29 -10.30 -11.40
C GLN A 382 7.74 -10.54 -11.86
N ALA A 383 8.03 -10.18 -13.11
CA ALA A 383 9.32 -10.43 -13.76
C ALA A 383 9.92 -9.15 -14.36
N SER A 384 11.21 -8.90 -14.14
CA SER A 384 11.90 -7.81 -14.85
C SER A 384 13.37 -8.10 -15.08
N SER A 385 14.03 -7.41 -16.02
CA SER A 385 15.46 -7.64 -16.20
C SER A 385 16.31 -7.03 -15.08
N PHE A 386 15.85 -6.00 -14.37
CA PHE A 386 16.67 -5.32 -13.35
C PHE A 386 16.03 -5.36 -11.98
N HIS A 387 14.91 -4.67 -11.77
CA HIS A 387 14.38 -4.46 -10.42
C HIS A 387 12.87 -4.65 -10.30
N ASN A 388 12.44 -5.46 -9.33
CA ASN A 388 11.04 -5.53 -8.93
C ASN A 388 10.85 -4.98 -7.52
N HIS A 389 9.83 -4.15 -7.34
CA HIS A 389 9.48 -3.55 -6.06
C HIS A 389 8.00 -3.75 -5.74
N VAL A 390 7.71 -4.31 -4.56
CA VAL A 390 6.36 -4.44 -4.00
C VAL A 390 6.34 -3.80 -2.62
N SER A 391 5.54 -2.75 -2.44
CA SER A 391 5.40 -2.06 -1.14
C SER A 391 4.35 -2.70 -0.22
N GLY A 392 3.53 -3.62 -0.73
CA GLY A 392 2.69 -4.52 0.05
C GLY A 392 3.31 -5.91 0.17
N SER A 393 2.47 -6.95 0.11
CA SER A 393 2.85 -8.36 0.15
C SER A 393 2.80 -9.00 -1.24
N LEU A 394 3.56 -10.08 -1.44
CA LEU A 394 3.57 -10.88 -2.66
C LEU A 394 3.18 -12.33 -2.37
N LYS A 395 2.19 -12.84 -3.11
CA LYS A 395 1.83 -14.26 -3.18
C LYS A 395 2.09 -14.77 -4.59
N GLY A 396 3.14 -15.57 -4.78
CA GLY A 396 3.52 -16.11 -6.10
C GLY A 396 5.03 -16.01 -6.37
N ILE A 397 5.41 -15.51 -7.55
CA ILE A 397 6.80 -15.50 -8.02
C ILE A 397 7.27 -14.07 -8.30
N GLN A 398 8.43 -13.71 -7.77
CA GLN A 398 9.13 -12.46 -8.10
C GLN A 398 10.53 -12.77 -8.65
N ALA A 399 10.81 -12.42 -9.90
CA ALA A 399 12.05 -12.78 -10.59
C ALA A 399 12.71 -11.57 -11.26
N SER A 400 14.02 -11.37 -11.04
CA SER A 400 14.79 -10.32 -11.73
C SER A 400 16.25 -10.66 -11.93
N ASN A 401 17.00 -10.00 -12.83
CA ASN A 401 18.44 -10.27 -12.90
C ASN A 401 19.24 -9.50 -11.86
N PHE A 402 18.74 -8.39 -11.30
CA PHE A 402 19.51 -7.61 -10.31
C PHE A 402 18.93 -7.74 -8.91
N SER A 403 17.77 -7.14 -8.64
CA SER A 403 17.21 -7.19 -7.29
C SER A 403 15.69 -7.22 -7.21
N ASN A 404 15.21 -7.95 -6.21
CA ASN A 404 13.80 -7.99 -5.84
C ASN A 404 13.59 -7.44 -4.44
N PHE A 405 12.54 -6.66 -4.28
CA PHE A 405 12.17 -6.02 -3.02
C PHE A 405 10.71 -6.24 -2.69
N ILE A 406 10.43 -6.69 -1.47
CA ILE A 406 9.09 -6.81 -0.89
C ILE A 406 9.12 -6.18 0.50
N LYS A 407 8.23 -5.21 0.74
CA LYS A 407 8.12 -4.59 2.06
C LYS A 407 7.35 -5.47 3.05
N GLY A 408 6.24 -6.06 2.61
CA GLY A 408 5.41 -6.98 3.39
C GLY A 408 5.84 -8.43 3.23
N ASN A 409 4.87 -9.34 3.33
CA ASN A 409 5.14 -10.78 3.33
C ASN A 409 5.38 -11.35 1.93
N LEU A 410 6.29 -12.31 1.84
CA LEU A 410 6.47 -13.17 0.68
C LEU A 410 5.86 -14.55 0.97
N VAL A 411 4.88 -14.97 0.17
CA VAL A 411 4.39 -16.36 0.13
C VAL A 411 4.67 -16.91 -1.26
N GLY A 412 5.75 -17.68 -1.42
CA GLY A 412 6.17 -18.22 -2.71
C GLY A 412 7.67 -18.12 -2.96
N ILE A 413 8.06 -17.67 -4.16
CA ILE A 413 9.45 -17.74 -4.65
C ILE A 413 9.94 -16.34 -5.03
N GLN A 414 11.13 -15.96 -4.55
CA GLN A 414 11.82 -14.74 -4.94
C GLN A 414 13.24 -15.07 -5.44
N VAL A 415 13.54 -14.77 -6.71
CA VAL A 415 14.82 -15.15 -7.35
C VAL A 415 15.46 -13.95 -8.04
N SER A 416 16.75 -13.73 -7.75
CA SER A 416 17.54 -12.76 -8.51
C SER A 416 18.99 -13.19 -8.68
N ASN A 417 19.79 -12.47 -9.48
CA ASN A 417 21.23 -12.76 -9.49
C ASN A 417 21.97 -12.04 -8.36
N PHE A 418 21.51 -10.90 -7.83
CA PHE A 418 22.26 -10.18 -6.80
C PHE A 418 21.55 -10.21 -5.44
N TYR A 419 20.41 -9.53 -5.32
CA TYR A 419 19.79 -9.30 -4.00
C TYR A 419 18.29 -9.59 -3.98
N ASN A 420 17.87 -10.42 -3.04
CA ASN A 420 16.46 -10.55 -2.66
C ASN A 420 16.26 -9.99 -1.24
N ILE A 421 15.31 -9.06 -1.09
CA ILE A 421 15.01 -8.40 0.19
C ILE A 421 13.52 -8.56 0.48
N CYS A 422 13.20 -9.06 1.67
CA CYS A 422 11.87 -9.07 2.27
C CYS A 422 11.95 -8.43 3.67
N TYR A 423 11.25 -7.32 3.89
CA TYR A 423 11.30 -6.58 5.16
C TYR A 423 10.38 -7.12 6.24
N ASP A 424 9.47 -8.05 5.91
CA ASP A 424 8.62 -8.74 6.86
C ASP A 424 9.04 -10.22 6.86
N SER A 425 8.14 -11.12 6.46
CA SER A 425 8.33 -12.57 6.57
C SER A 425 8.36 -13.27 5.22
N VAL A 426 9.20 -14.30 5.11
CA VAL A 426 9.32 -15.19 3.96
C VAL A 426 8.71 -16.55 4.30
N PHE A 427 7.71 -16.95 3.53
CA PHE A 427 7.10 -18.27 3.54
C PHE A 427 7.32 -18.93 2.17
N GLY A 428 8.47 -19.59 2.01
CA GLY A 428 8.87 -20.18 0.73
C GLY A 428 10.37 -20.09 0.45
N VAL A 429 10.75 -19.71 -0.77
CA VAL A 429 12.13 -19.81 -1.27
C VAL A 429 12.67 -18.45 -1.67
N GLN A 430 13.87 -18.10 -1.20
CA GLN A 430 14.69 -17.01 -1.74
C GLN A 430 16.00 -17.55 -2.32
N ALA A 431 16.33 -17.17 -3.55
CA ALA A 431 17.57 -17.60 -4.21
C ALA A 431 18.26 -16.42 -4.90
N ALA A 432 19.53 -16.15 -4.54
CA ALA A 432 20.33 -15.08 -5.13
C ALA A 432 21.81 -15.40 -5.15
N THR A 433 22.59 -14.93 -6.13
CA THR A 433 24.04 -15.20 -6.10
C THR A 433 24.71 -14.49 -4.93
N ILE A 434 24.40 -13.22 -4.67
CA ILE A 434 25.06 -12.50 -3.56
C ILE A 434 24.33 -12.73 -2.25
N ALA A 435 23.12 -12.18 -2.08
CA ALA A 435 22.47 -12.27 -0.79
C ALA A 435 20.95 -12.34 -0.81
N ASN A 436 20.42 -13.10 0.15
CA ASN A 436 19.01 -13.08 0.53
C ASN A 436 18.88 -12.49 1.93
N PHE A 437 17.93 -11.57 2.11
CA PHE A 437 17.63 -10.93 3.38
C PHE A 437 16.14 -11.02 3.71
N ALA A 438 15.85 -11.44 4.93
CA ALA A 438 14.53 -11.39 5.55
C ALA A 438 14.65 -10.77 6.95
N HIS A 439 13.81 -9.78 7.26
CA HIS A 439 13.91 -9.07 8.55
C HIS A 439 13.28 -9.85 9.71
N GLU A 440 12.04 -10.33 9.55
CA GLU A 440 11.30 -11.00 10.63
C GLU A 440 11.61 -12.49 10.63
N GLN A 441 10.83 -13.28 9.90
CA GLN A 441 10.98 -14.73 9.89
C GLN A 441 11.17 -15.29 8.49
N VAL A 442 11.91 -16.40 8.42
CA VAL A 442 12.00 -17.26 7.23
C VAL A 442 11.44 -18.62 7.60
N SER A 443 10.34 -19.00 6.99
CA SER A 443 9.81 -20.36 7.00
C SER A 443 9.98 -20.96 5.60
N GLY A 444 11.06 -21.71 5.39
CA GLY A 444 11.41 -22.26 4.07
C GLY A 444 12.92 -22.28 3.81
N MET A 445 13.34 -21.85 2.61
CA MET A 445 14.73 -21.97 2.16
C MET A 445 15.32 -20.64 1.67
N GLN A 446 16.54 -20.33 2.09
CA GLN A 446 17.37 -19.28 1.49
C GLN A 446 18.64 -19.90 0.92
N ALA A 447 18.96 -19.60 -0.34
CA ALA A 447 20.15 -20.10 -1.01
C ALA A 447 20.93 -18.98 -1.71
N SER A 448 22.22 -18.89 -1.41
CA SER A 448 23.10 -17.91 -2.04
C SER A 448 24.54 -18.39 -2.17
N VAL A 449 25.40 -17.63 -2.85
CA VAL A 449 26.84 -17.88 -2.83
C VAL A 449 27.48 -17.18 -1.64
N ILE A 450 27.11 -15.92 -1.37
CA ILE A 450 27.80 -15.13 -0.34
C ILE A 450 27.06 -15.18 1.00
N ALA A 451 25.84 -14.67 1.09
CA ALA A 451 25.18 -14.48 2.39
C ALA A 451 23.67 -14.73 2.39
N ASN A 452 23.20 -15.54 3.35
CA ASN A 452 21.78 -15.55 3.73
C ASN A 452 21.59 -14.98 5.13
N ILE A 453 20.61 -14.09 5.27
CA ILE A 453 20.33 -13.39 6.52
C ILE A 453 18.84 -13.52 6.84
N ALA A 454 18.54 -14.12 8.00
CA ALA A 454 17.23 -14.13 8.64
C ALA A 454 17.36 -13.39 9.99
N HIS A 455 17.00 -12.11 10.02
CA HIS A 455 17.41 -11.25 11.11
C HIS A 455 16.78 -11.61 12.48
N GLN A 456 15.54 -12.14 12.55
CA GLN A 456 14.99 -12.70 13.80
C GLN A 456 14.98 -14.23 13.82
N GLU A 457 14.20 -14.89 12.96
CA GLU A 457 13.96 -16.33 13.08
C GLU A 457 14.11 -17.07 11.75
N LEU A 458 14.83 -18.20 11.77
CA LEU A 458 14.89 -19.17 10.67
C LEU A 458 14.22 -20.48 11.10
N ASN A 459 13.12 -20.83 10.43
CA ASN A 459 12.43 -22.11 10.47
C ASN A 459 12.61 -22.83 9.13
N GLY A 460 13.78 -23.42 8.89
CA GLY A 460 14.08 -24.07 7.61
C GLY A 460 15.57 -24.16 7.27
N VAL A 461 15.93 -23.94 6.00
CA VAL A 461 17.28 -24.21 5.49
C VAL A 461 17.92 -22.93 4.95
N GLN A 462 19.17 -22.68 5.32
CA GLN A 462 20.03 -21.63 4.78
C GLN A 462 21.29 -22.26 4.19
N ILE A 463 21.56 -22.02 2.89
CA ILE A 463 22.75 -22.53 2.19
C ILE A 463 23.49 -21.35 1.56
N ALA A 464 24.71 -21.09 2.03
CA ALA A 464 25.61 -20.10 1.46
C ALA A 464 27.03 -20.67 1.43
N THR A 465 27.86 -20.30 0.46
CA THR A 465 29.26 -20.72 0.49
C THR A 465 29.99 -20.04 1.66
N ILE A 466 29.75 -18.74 1.87
CA ILE A 466 30.52 -17.96 2.84
C ILE A 466 29.80 -17.84 4.18
N PHE A 467 28.59 -17.27 4.20
CA PHE A 467 28.00 -16.78 5.44
C PHE A 467 26.50 -17.05 5.57
N ASN A 468 26.07 -17.59 6.71
CA ASN A 468 24.66 -17.61 7.09
C ASN A 468 24.45 -16.97 8.46
N TYR A 469 23.38 -16.19 8.60
CA TYR A 469 22.96 -15.60 9.86
C TYR A 469 21.49 -15.87 10.16
N ALA A 470 21.23 -16.31 11.39
CA ALA A 470 19.88 -16.34 11.96
C ALA A 470 19.93 -16.08 13.46
N LYS A 471 19.21 -15.09 14.00
CA LYS A 471 19.23 -14.86 15.46
C LYS A 471 18.69 -16.07 16.24
N LYS A 472 17.55 -16.63 15.83
CA LYS A 472 17.07 -17.93 16.31
C LYS A 472 17.01 -18.93 15.16
N LEU A 473 17.79 -20.01 15.28
CA LEU A 473 17.87 -21.08 14.30
C LEU A 473 17.04 -22.30 14.72
N ARG A 474 16.03 -22.66 13.92
CA ARG A 474 15.23 -23.88 13.98
C ARG A 474 15.28 -24.58 12.62
N GLY A 475 16.41 -25.21 12.31
CA GLY A 475 16.61 -25.89 11.04
C GLY A 475 18.07 -26.16 10.73
N VAL A 476 18.51 -25.92 9.50
CA VAL A 476 19.89 -26.21 9.06
C VAL A 476 20.53 -25.00 8.41
N GLN A 477 21.77 -24.69 8.81
CA GLN A 477 22.65 -23.75 8.11
C GLN A 477 23.84 -24.50 7.51
N ILE A 478 24.16 -24.24 6.25
CA ILE A 478 25.32 -24.81 5.55
C ILE A 478 26.12 -23.66 4.93
N GLY A 479 27.36 -23.49 5.37
CA GLY A 479 28.30 -22.48 4.86
C GLY A 479 29.58 -22.41 5.67
N LEU A 480 30.63 -21.76 5.15
CA LEU A 480 31.92 -21.67 5.85
C LEU A 480 31.76 -21.05 7.24
N ILE A 481 30.92 -20.02 7.36
CA ILE A 481 30.64 -19.33 8.61
C ILE A 481 29.13 -19.32 8.85
N ASN A 482 28.69 -19.93 9.95
CA ASN A 482 27.29 -19.90 10.38
C ASN A 482 27.18 -19.21 11.73
N VAL A 483 26.31 -18.21 11.84
CA VAL A 483 26.14 -17.41 13.05
C VAL A 483 24.69 -17.44 13.52
N SER A 484 24.50 -17.68 14.82
CA SER A 484 23.22 -17.53 15.50
C SER A 484 23.36 -17.12 16.96
N ASP A 485 22.34 -16.47 17.53
CA ASP A 485 22.28 -16.25 18.98
C ASP A 485 21.89 -17.54 19.70
N THR A 486 20.83 -18.18 19.21
CA THR A 486 20.35 -19.48 19.71
C THR A 486 20.09 -20.44 18.56
N SER A 487 20.38 -21.72 18.77
CA SER A 487 20.14 -22.76 17.77
C SER A 487 19.56 -24.02 18.41
N ALA A 488 18.36 -24.39 17.96
CA ALA A 488 17.76 -25.71 18.13
C ALA A 488 18.04 -26.63 16.93
N GLY A 489 18.80 -26.14 15.94
CA GLY A 489 19.08 -26.81 14.66
C GLY A 489 20.52 -27.33 14.54
N TYR A 490 20.96 -27.52 13.30
CA TYR A 490 22.32 -27.92 12.92
C TYR A 490 23.00 -26.80 12.13
N SER A 491 24.28 -26.56 12.41
CA SER A 491 25.12 -25.62 11.65
C SER A 491 26.32 -26.40 11.12
N ILE A 492 26.47 -26.44 9.80
CA ILE A 492 27.52 -27.20 9.11
C ILE A 492 28.42 -26.20 8.42
N GLY A 493 29.65 -26.08 8.93
CA GLY A 493 30.57 -25.04 8.51
C GLY A 493 31.91 -25.14 9.21
N LEU A 494 32.92 -24.48 8.64
CA LEU A 494 34.25 -24.38 9.25
C LEU A 494 34.17 -23.67 10.62
N VAL A 495 33.36 -22.62 10.70
CA VAL A 495 33.17 -21.82 11.91
C VAL A 495 31.67 -21.68 12.20
N ASN A 496 31.22 -22.26 13.32
CA ASN A 496 29.82 -22.21 13.75
C ASN A 496 29.70 -21.45 15.07
N ILE A 497 29.32 -20.17 15.01
CA ILE A 497 29.17 -19.33 16.19
C ILE A 497 27.71 -19.36 16.65
N VAL A 498 27.44 -20.05 17.74
CA VAL A 498 26.14 -19.99 18.43
C VAL A 498 26.35 -19.28 19.76
N PHE A 499 25.95 -18.01 19.90
CA PHE A 499 26.31 -17.21 21.09
C PHE A 499 25.91 -17.87 22.42
N LYS A 500 24.71 -18.46 22.51
CA LYS A 500 24.26 -19.24 23.69
C LYS A 500 24.56 -20.74 23.60
N GLY A 501 25.57 -21.10 22.82
CA GLY A 501 25.99 -22.47 22.53
C GLY A 501 27.28 -22.89 23.25
N ILE A 502 28.04 -23.76 22.60
CA ILE A 502 29.33 -24.28 23.07
C ILE A 502 30.44 -23.36 22.58
N HIS A 503 31.28 -22.89 23.52
CA HIS A 503 32.53 -22.17 23.25
C HIS A 503 33.58 -22.66 24.24
N LYS A 504 34.34 -23.69 23.87
CA LYS A 504 35.30 -24.33 24.79
C LYS A 504 36.71 -24.28 24.21
N LEU A 505 37.67 -23.88 25.04
CA LEU A 505 39.09 -23.99 24.74
C LEU A 505 39.64 -25.22 25.45
N MET A 506 40.14 -26.19 24.70
CA MET A 506 40.58 -27.50 25.19
C MET A 506 42.09 -27.62 25.05
N PHE A 507 42.75 -28.08 26.11
CA PHE A 507 44.15 -28.46 26.12
C PHE A 507 44.23 -29.95 26.40
N SER A 508 44.90 -30.71 25.53
CA SER A 508 44.92 -32.16 25.62
C SER A 508 46.25 -32.75 25.20
N THR A 509 46.47 -33.99 25.61
CA THR A 509 47.59 -34.82 25.19
C THR A 509 47.06 -36.18 24.75
N ASN A 510 47.76 -36.81 23.81
CA ASN A 510 47.40 -38.14 23.33
C ASN A 510 48.66 -38.93 22.92
N GLU A 511 48.47 -40.15 22.44
CA GLU A 511 49.55 -41.08 22.12
C GLU A 511 50.50 -40.63 20.99
N VAL A 512 50.09 -39.67 20.17
CA VAL A 512 50.91 -39.10 19.09
C VAL A 512 51.33 -37.67 19.38
N ILE A 513 50.41 -36.83 19.87
CA ILE A 513 50.60 -35.39 20.01
C ILE A 513 50.71 -35.03 21.49
N ASP A 514 51.87 -34.51 21.89
CA ASP A 514 52.15 -34.15 23.29
C ASP A 514 51.30 -32.97 23.76
N TYR A 515 51.18 -31.93 22.93
CA TYR A 515 50.43 -30.72 23.23
C TYR A 515 49.40 -30.43 22.15
N ASN A 516 48.12 -30.55 22.48
CA ASN A 516 47.01 -30.23 21.60
C ASN A 516 46.18 -29.07 22.17
N VAL A 517 45.80 -28.14 21.31
CA VAL A 517 44.89 -27.05 21.61
C VAL A 517 43.73 -27.14 20.63
N ALA A 518 42.50 -27.20 21.15
CA ALA A 518 41.31 -27.23 20.32
C ALA A 518 40.27 -26.20 20.77
N PHE A 519 39.72 -25.45 19.82
CA PHE A 519 38.58 -24.58 20.02
C PHE A 519 37.32 -25.28 19.50
N LYS A 520 36.37 -25.57 20.41
CA LYS A 520 35.07 -26.18 20.10
C LYS A 520 34.00 -25.10 20.05
N THR A 521 33.32 -24.99 18.91
CA THR A 521 32.31 -23.94 18.67
C THR A 521 31.06 -24.50 17.98
N GLY A 522 29.86 -24.11 18.43
CA GLY A 522 28.59 -24.56 17.86
C GLY A 522 27.53 -24.79 18.92
N ASN A 523 26.73 -25.86 18.80
CA ASN A 523 25.75 -26.24 19.83
C ASN A 523 25.91 -27.71 20.25
N LYS A 524 25.08 -28.15 21.19
CA LYS A 524 25.13 -29.54 21.70
C LYS A 524 24.79 -30.60 20.64
N LYS A 525 24.01 -30.24 19.62
CA LYS A 525 23.63 -31.16 18.54
C LYS A 525 24.75 -31.39 17.54
N LEU A 526 25.55 -30.35 17.26
CA LEU A 526 26.73 -30.42 16.43
C LEU A 526 27.63 -29.22 16.74
N TYR A 527 28.89 -29.49 17.02
CA TYR A 527 29.93 -28.46 17.14
C TYR A 527 31.13 -28.80 16.27
N SER A 528 31.78 -27.75 15.77
CA SER A 528 33.04 -27.84 15.06
C SER A 528 34.21 -27.79 16.04
N ILE A 529 35.30 -28.44 15.67
CA ILE A 529 36.54 -28.52 16.44
C ILE A 529 37.65 -27.97 15.55
N LEU A 530 38.18 -26.79 15.87
CA LEU A 530 39.39 -26.26 15.25
C LEU A 530 40.56 -26.64 16.13
N LEU A 531 41.53 -27.36 15.58
CA LEU A 531 42.57 -28.02 16.38
C LEU A 531 43.96 -27.71 15.82
N GLY A 532 44.88 -27.50 16.74
CA GLY A 532 46.31 -27.31 16.49
C GLY A 532 47.11 -28.09 17.52
N GLY A 533 48.31 -28.53 17.17
CA GLY A 533 49.14 -29.25 18.12
C GLY A 533 50.61 -29.26 17.76
N TYR A 534 51.42 -29.60 18.75
CA TYR A 534 52.86 -29.69 18.67
C TYR A 534 53.33 -30.94 19.42
N SER A 535 54.33 -31.63 18.87
CA SER A 535 55.01 -32.72 19.54
C SER A 535 56.51 -32.63 19.29
N GLU A 536 57.27 -32.94 20.33
CA GLU A 536 58.72 -32.96 20.32
C GLU A 536 59.21 -34.32 20.78
N ARG A 537 59.85 -35.05 19.87
CA ARG A 537 60.36 -36.39 20.15
C ARG A 537 61.85 -36.43 19.86
N LYS A 538 62.59 -37.12 20.73
CA LYS A 538 64.04 -37.29 20.58
C LYS A 538 64.42 -38.10 19.33
N ASP A 539 63.53 -39.00 18.89
CA ASP A 539 63.80 -39.98 17.82
C ASP A 539 63.12 -39.65 16.48
N THR A 540 62.16 -38.72 16.46
CA THR A 540 61.45 -38.25 15.26
C THR A 540 61.37 -36.74 15.34
N ALA A 541 61.82 -36.01 14.31
CA ALA A 541 61.83 -34.55 14.28
C ALA A 541 60.52 -33.93 14.80
N SER A 542 60.62 -32.76 15.43
CA SER A 542 59.44 -32.04 15.93
C SER A 542 58.44 -31.77 14.81
N PHE A 543 57.15 -31.87 15.13
CA PHE A 543 56.09 -31.68 14.15
C PHE A 543 54.92 -30.88 14.67
N TYR A 544 54.29 -30.17 13.75
CA TYR A 544 53.10 -29.38 13.98
C TYR A 544 51.89 -30.08 13.38
N THR A 545 50.73 -29.89 14.00
CA THR A 545 49.48 -30.44 13.51
C THR A 545 48.42 -29.35 13.40
N PHE A 546 47.60 -29.45 12.35
CA PHE A 546 46.43 -28.61 12.17
C PHE A 546 45.29 -29.49 11.69
N GLY A 547 44.04 -29.11 12.00
CA GLY A 547 42.94 -29.84 11.43
C GLY A 547 41.57 -29.37 11.87
N TYR A 548 40.61 -30.25 11.63
CA TYR A 548 39.21 -29.97 11.79
C TYR A 548 38.47 -31.20 12.32
N GLY A 549 37.41 -30.99 13.08
CA GLY A 549 36.55 -32.06 13.54
C GLY A 549 35.12 -31.65 13.78
N LEU A 550 34.30 -32.65 14.02
CA LEU A 550 32.90 -32.53 14.37
C LEU A 550 32.64 -33.36 15.62
N GLY A 551 31.77 -32.86 16.49
CA GLY A 551 31.37 -33.58 17.69
C GLY A 551 29.90 -33.35 18.06
N HIS A 552 29.41 -34.24 18.91
CA HIS A 552 28.10 -34.17 19.52
C HIS A 552 28.24 -34.22 21.05
N GLU A 553 27.42 -33.48 21.80
CA GLU A 553 27.45 -33.51 23.27
C GLU A 553 26.18 -34.17 23.82
N PHE A 554 26.29 -35.41 24.30
CA PHE A 554 25.25 -36.04 25.10
C PHE A 554 25.42 -35.61 26.56
N SER A 555 24.69 -34.56 26.97
CA SER A 555 24.68 -34.11 28.38
C SER A 555 23.93 -35.12 29.27
N ILE A 556 24.58 -35.63 30.31
CA ILE A 556 23.99 -36.52 31.32
C ILE A 556 23.95 -35.76 32.65
N GLY A 557 22.77 -35.24 32.98
CA GLY A 557 22.60 -34.32 34.11
C GLY A 557 23.37 -33.00 33.91
N LYS A 558 23.77 -32.36 35.01
CA LYS A 558 24.49 -31.07 34.97
C LYS A 558 26.01 -31.23 34.93
N MET A 559 26.53 -32.38 35.38
CA MET A 559 27.95 -32.56 35.67
C MET A 559 28.69 -33.40 34.62
N PHE A 560 27.99 -34.30 33.91
CA PHE A 560 28.64 -35.24 32.99
C PHE A 560 28.22 -35.01 31.54
N SER A 561 29.10 -35.31 30.61
CA SER A 561 28.71 -35.51 29.21
C SER A 561 29.54 -36.58 28.51
N ILE A 562 28.94 -37.23 27.53
CA ILE A 562 29.61 -38.17 26.63
C ILE A 562 29.64 -37.55 25.25
N ASN A 563 30.83 -37.47 24.66
CA ASN A 563 31.08 -36.70 23.46
C ASN A 563 31.79 -37.57 22.41
N PRO A 564 31.06 -38.18 21.47
CA PRO A 564 31.69 -38.76 20.29
C PRO A 564 32.18 -37.63 19.37
N GLU A 565 33.44 -37.71 18.97
CA GLU A 565 34.08 -36.72 18.09
C GLU A 565 34.82 -37.41 16.97
N PHE A 566 34.75 -36.83 15.77
CA PHE A 566 35.57 -37.22 14.62
C PHE A 566 36.48 -36.04 14.27
N THR A 567 37.78 -36.28 14.17
CA THR A 567 38.78 -35.26 13.84
C THR A 567 39.69 -35.75 12.73
N THR A 568 40.06 -34.87 11.82
CA THR A 568 41.13 -35.07 10.84
C THR A 568 42.23 -34.06 11.10
N GLN A 569 43.49 -34.50 11.15
CA GLN A 569 44.66 -33.65 11.38
C GLN A 569 45.74 -33.94 10.35
N THR A 570 46.41 -32.92 9.84
CA THR A 570 47.64 -33.05 9.05
C THR A 570 48.86 -32.97 9.97
N LEU A 571 49.88 -33.80 9.73
CA LEU A 571 51.11 -33.83 10.53
C LEU A 571 52.29 -33.31 9.69
N HIS A 572 52.90 -32.21 10.12
CA HIS A 572 53.93 -31.50 9.38
C HIS A 572 55.29 -31.59 10.10
N GLN A 573 56.22 -32.37 9.52
CA GLN A 573 57.58 -32.59 10.00
C GLN A 573 58.62 -31.67 9.32
N GLY A 574 58.22 -30.45 8.92
CA GLY A 574 59.12 -29.45 8.32
C GLY A 574 59.20 -29.45 6.78
N ASN A 575 58.59 -30.41 6.09
CA ASN A 575 58.41 -30.40 4.63
C ASN A 575 56.91 -30.61 4.27
N TRP A 576 56.44 -29.95 3.22
CA TRP A 576 55.09 -30.05 2.65
C TRP A 576 54.97 -31.12 1.55
N ASP A 577 56.08 -31.72 1.12
CA ASP A 577 56.09 -32.71 0.02
C ASP A 577 55.41 -34.04 0.38
N ASN A 578 55.23 -34.32 1.68
CA ASN A 578 54.63 -35.57 2.16
C ASN A 578 53.24 -35.32 2.77
N THR A 579 52.28 -36.15 2.38
CA THR A 579 50.91 -36.17 2.89
C THR A 579 50.81 -37.08 4.09
N ASN A 580 50.76 -36.50 5.30
CA ASN A 580 50.52 -37.23 6.54
C ASN A 580 49.17 -36.80 7.14
N ILE A 581 48.18 -37.69 7.10
CA ILE A 581 46.82 -37.41 7.57
C ILE A 581 46.45 -38.40 8.66
N MET A 582 45.98 -37.87 9.78
CA MET A 582 45.54 -38.63 10.94
C MET A 582 44.05 -38.37 11.21
N ASN A 583 43.22 -39.37 10.94
CA ASN A 583 41.81 -39.36 11.29
C ASN A 583 41.61 -40.07 12.63
N LYS A 584 40.87 -39.46 13.54
CA LYS A 584 40.57 -40.04 14.86
C LYS A 584 39.09 -40.01 15.15
N LEU A 585 38.58 -41.12 15.67
CA LEU A 585 37.29 -41.23 16.32
C LEU A 585 37.54 -41.26 17.83
N HIS A 586 37.04 -40.27 18.56
CA HIS A 586 37.16 -40.16 20.01
C HIS A 586 35.81 -40.41 20.65
N LEU A 587 35.81 -41.07 21.81
CA LEU A 587 34.66 -41.08 22.72
C LEU A 587 35.07 -40.45 24.04
N GLN A 588 34.82 -39.15 24.21
CA GLN A 588 35.25 -38.40 25.39
C GLN A 588 34.21 -38.45 26.51
N PHE A 589 34.65 -38.77 27.71
CA PHE A 589 33.88 -38.63 28.95
C PHE A 589 34.30 -37.34 29.63
N ASN A 590 33.36 -36.40 29.79
CA ASN A 590 33.61 -35.08 30.35
C ASN A 590 33.02 -34.97 31.76
N LEU A 591 33.80 -34.41 32.68
CA LEU A 591 33.41 -34.01 34.02
C LEU A 591 33.48 -32.48 34.13
N LYS A 592 32.32 -31.81 34.26
CA LYS A 592 32.20 -30.36 34.36
C LYS A 592 32.36 -29.93 35.82
N LEU A 593 33.51 -29.34 36.15
CA LEU A 593 33.85 -28.79 37.46
C LEU A 593 33.38 -27.33 37.53
N GLY A 594 32.08 -27.15 37.76
CA GLY A 594 31.45 -25.83 37.79
C GLY A 594 31.17 -25.28 36.38
N LYS A 595 31.25 -23.95 36.21
CA LYS A 595 30.89 -23.27 34.95
C LYS A 595 32.06 -23.09 33.98
N PHE A 596 33.30 -23.21 34.44
CA PHE A 596 34.48 -22.74 33.68
C PHE A 596 35.52 -23.81 33.40
N VAL A 597 35.47 -24.96 34.07
CA VAL A 597 36.50 -26.00 33.95
C VAL A 597 35.83 -27.33 33.64
N THR A 598 36.35 -28.04 32.66
CA THR A 598 35.93 -29.40 32.29
C THR A 598 37.16 -30.31 32.23
N LEU A 599 37.15 -31.42 32.95
CA LEU A 599 38.14 -32.48 32.76
C LEU A 599 37.57 -33.50 31.78
N PHE A 600 38.41 -34.06 30.92
CA PHE A 600 37.96 -35.09 29.99
C PHE A 600 39.02 -36.15 29.75
N ALA A 601 38.55 -37.38 29.53
CA ALA A 601 39.38 -38.48 29.08
C ALA A 601 38.52 -39.48 28.29
N GLY A 602 39.14 -40.24 27.39
CA GLY A 602 38.42 -41.31 26.71
C GLY A 602 39.26 -42.06 25.68
N PRO A 603 38.79 -43.24 25.26
CA PRO A 603 39.43 -44.02 24.21
C PRO A 603 39.30 -43.34 22.86
N SER A 604 40.27 -43.61 21.99
CA SER A 604 40.28 -43.18 20.60
C SER A 604 40.61 -44.34 19.67
N PHE A 605 40.10 -44.27 18.45
CA PHE A 605 40.53 -45.10 17.34
C PHE A 605 41.14 -44.19 16.28
N THR A 606 42.38 -44.48 15.89
CA THR A 606 43.14 -43.65 14.96
C THR A 606 43.41 -44.40 13.67
N MET A 607 43.21 -43.71 12.54
CA MET A 607 43.65 -44.13 11.20
C MET A 607 44.65 -43.10 10.69
N TYR A 608 45.86 -43.54 10.37
CA TYR A 608 46.94 -42.69 9.90
C TYR A 608 47.39 -43.10 8.50
N PHE A 609 47.34 -42.17 7.58
CA PHE A 609 47.82 -42.32 6.21
C PHE A 609 49.12 -41.52 6.03
N SER A 610 50.11 -42.13 5.37
CA SER A 610 51.36 -41.49 4.97
C SER A 610 51.77 -41.96 3.58
N ASP A 611 52.12 -41.02 2.70
CA ASP A 611 52.65 -41.29 1.36
C ASP A 611 54.19 -41.33 1.30
N VAL A 612 54.85 -41.25 2.46
CA VAL A 612 56.30 -41.33 2.58
C VAL A 612 56.80 -42.67 2.03
N LYS A 613 57.48 -42.64 0.88
CA LYS A 613 58.10 -43.84 0.29
C LYS A 613 59.14 -44.40 1.24
N LYS A 614 59.04 -45.70 1.57
CA LYS A 614 60.04 -46.44 2.37
C LYS A 614 61.45 -46.16 1.81
N GLY A 615 62.29 -45.49 2.60
CA GLY A 615 63.68 -45.18 2.25
C GLY A 615 63.93 -43.81 1.58
N ALA A 616 62.91 -42.97 1.37
CA ALA A 616 63.06 -41.66 0.74
C ALA A 616 63.12 -40.46 1.72
N SER A 617 62.75 -40.65 2.99
CA SER A 617 62.90 -39.63 4.05
C SER A 617 63.83 -40.11 5.16
N THR A 618 64.63 -39.20 5.71
CA THR A 618 65.48 -39.41 6.89
C THR A 618 64.70 -39.32 8.21
N ILE A 619 63.40 -39.00 8.18
CA ILE A 619 62.53 -38.85 9.36
C ILE A 619 61.42 -39.90 9.28
N PRO A 620 61.31 -40.82 10.27
CA PRO A 620 60.26 -41.83 10.30
C PRO A 620 58.87 -41.23 10.59
N PRO A 621 57.79 -41.87 10.12
CA PRO A 621 56.43 -41.44 10.42
C PRO A 621 56.21 -41.46 11.95
N PRO A 622 55.48 -40.49 12.52
CA PRO A 622 55.33 -40.32 13.97
C PRO A 622 54.31 -41.32 14.53
N LEU A 623 54.63 -42.61 14.47
CA LEU A 623 53.85 -43.68 15.05
C LEU A 623 54.01 -43.70 16.59
N PRO A 624 53.00 -44.16 17.34
CA PRO A 624 53.10 -44.25 18.78
C PRO A 624 54.05 -45.40 19.21
N ASN A 625 55.07 -45.10 20.02
CA ASN A 625 56.09 -46.08 20.44
C ASN A 625 55.55 -47.15 21.41
N SER A 626 54.51 -46.83 22.18
CA SER A 626 53.98 -47.69 23.25
C SER A 626 52.63 -48.33 22.93
N TYR A 627 52.15 -48.20 21.69
CA TYR A 627 50.84 -48.70 21.27
C TYR A 627 50.99 -49.69 20.12
N HIS A 628 50.19 -50.76 20.14
CA HIS A 628 50.14 -51.72 19.06
C HIS A 628 49.51 -51.09 17.81
N THR A 629 50.26 -51.05 16.71
CA THR A 629 49.78 -50.59 15.40
C THR A 629 49.58 -51.78 14.47
N PHE A 630 48.57 -51.68 13.61
CA PHE A 630 48.25 -52.69 12.62
C PHE A 630 47.97 -52.06 11.25
N ASP A 631 48.17 -52.81 10.18
CA ASP A 631 47.80 -52.39 8.83
C ASP A 631 46.28 -52.45 8.65
N LEU A 632 45.73 -51.45 7.99
CA LEU A 632 44.31 -51.42 7.61
C LEU A 632 44.14 -52.04 6.21
N TRP A 633 43.69 -51.28 5.21
CA TRP A 633 43.45 -51.79 3.86
C TRP A 633 44.64 -51.63 2.90
N ASP A 634 45.61 -50.80 3.25
CA ASP A 634 46.82 -50.55 2.47
C ASP A 634 48.01 -50.43 3.43
N ASN A 635 49.21 -50.79 2.98
CA ASN A 635 50.46 -50.72 3.76
C ASN A 635 50.82 -49.29 4.18
N ASN A 636 50.22 -48.30 3.52
CA ASN A 636 50.38 -46.87 3.80
C ASN A 636 49.35 -46.34 4.81
N VAL A 637 48.45 -47.20 5.31
CA VAL A 637 47.41 -46.85 6.27
C VAL A 637 47.55 -47.71 7.54
N LYS A 638 47.94 -47.07 8.64
CA LYS A 638 48.07 -47.69 9.95
C LYS A 638 46.89 -47.38 10.85
N GLY A 639 46.42 -48.37 11.59
CA GLY A 639 45.39 -48.26 12.62
C GLY A 639 45.92 -48.55 14.02
N TRP A 640 45.37 -47.90 15.05
CA TRP A 640 45.59 -48.27 16.45
C TRP A 640 44.46 -47.75 17.35
N PHE A 641 44.36 -48.35 18.54
CA PHE A 641 43.54 -47.84 19.64
C PHE A 641 44.42 -47.01 20.58
N GLY A 642 43.92 -45.85 21.00
CA GLY A 642 44.63 -44.90 21.83
C GLY A 642 43.76 -44.31 22.94
N TRP A 643 44.28 -43.30 23.60
CA TRP A 643 43.60 -42.54 24.64
C TRP A 643 43.88 -41.05 24.47
N ASN A 644 42.90 -40.22 24.79
CA ASN A 644 43.02 -38.77 24.82
C ASN A 644 42.56 -38.28 26.19
N ALA A 645 43.33 -37.40 26.81
CA ALA A 645 42.97 -36.79 28.09
C ALA A 645 43.38 -35.31 28.11
N GLY A 646 42.63 -34.51 28.87
CA GLY A 646 42.90 -33.09 28.95
C GLY A 646 41.98 -32.31 29.87
N ILE A 647 42.15 -30.99 29.79
CA ILE A 647 41.38 -29.98 30.51
C ILE A 647 40.80 -28.97 29.51
N GLY A 648 39.56 -28.56 29.73
CA GLY A 648 38.86 -27.55 28.95
C GLY A 648 38.45 -26.38 29.82
N PHE A 649 38.46 -25.19 29.22
CA PHE A 649 38.01 -23.94 29.82
C PHE A 649 36.80 -23.37 29.09
N PHE A 650 35.98 -22.66 29.86
CA PHE A 650 34.73 -21.95 29.49
C PHE A 650 33.50 -22.84 29.27
#